data_AF-A0A0W0GAD4-F1
#
_entry.id   AF-A0A0W0GAD4-F1
#
_cell.length_a   1.000
_cell.length_b   1.000
_cell.length_c   1.000
_cell.angle_alpha   90.00
_cell.angle_beta   90.00
_cell.angle_gamma   90.00
#
_symmetry.space_group_name_H-M   'P 1'
#
loop_
_entity.id
_entity.type
_entity.pdbx_description
1 polymer ?
#
loop_
_entity_poly.entity_id
_entity_poly.type
_entity_poly.pdbx_seq_one_letter_code
_entity_poly.pdbx_strand_id
1 'polypeptide(L)'
;MLKFFQEQLGIRPPRSEPIFPAGTPKSRSATISLTEIYGPRSPTAWIDIYYPEMDTPLGRSLDLLNEEGYSAWHVDLEEDGDPADPDAYEYRNFIPAWHGFSGHGEAEGHLVYVNYGTKEDYDELVEAGTNFTGKIVMARYGMIKRAEELGAAGVLLFSDPRDDGYVTVENGYAAYPHGPARNPTSIQRGSTVYLSQQPGDPTTPGRPAYERAKREEPTSIPKIPSLPISWQNAERLLEEIEDIYAENTVAVNGRRSLSGKSSESRVRMVNHVEYKITPIWNTMASIPGHIRDEVIVIGCHRDAWVLGGADPVSGTAALHEIVRGFGELLRQGWKPLRTILIASWDAEEHGLVGSTEYGEDFAEWISEHAVAYINVDVATSGSKWNVYGSPSLAHLIKQTALDVPHPITKGKTLWDARDDEGPFTGLNGSARVDVEYIMNYERAKRQGRASKTGVNPLGSGSDYTVFLQRLGVASTDQGFGGTPYDAPYHYHSIYDSVRWQEEYADPGYHRHVAVAQHLGLMAMRLTDSIIIPLNTTQYAFELEDYADSVERLASEMNDSGLTLDLKDLRSSISLLQKASIKLDKEKIEAEENFKDALSKLPRVPGMHADRTQSCRMGLFIQIADWFKSLLGIRSSAHRAVHKYHAQRWEEYLSRQLLAANGFDEDFEEEKEDVDINLPKNPILEFIKAANRISRSNKKLVAFERGFIDNRGIKDREWYRHLGVAPGKWLGYGATTFPALSEAIAIDKNLTAAKYEVKRLVELLDNLLALILQVLGQVQFAVARPSRPSTSGAAILIPSCIPPSIQDMASVGSVTRQIAALELNKKATSTARPPLHTKQPTQTNVARLLTKYAAPLPAQQNTTTKAKPVAQQPSKVASSSSSPAPEATQPGIDIGNYDGGLELENEKRGEKIFGEAAEDLALDSSSARQSPTRVWTLHDFDMGRPLGKGKFGRVYMVRTKAEPKYILALKTLYKSEIVAGRVEKQIRREIEIQQNLRHPNVLRLYGYFHDDKRIFLMLEFAGKGELYKQLSKYGCFSEKRAARYIDQMADALMYLHSKHVIHRDIKPENLLLGLNGELKIADFGWSVHAPGNRRRTMCGTLDYLPPEMVEGKEHNERVDYWALGVLTYEFLVGNPPFEDRRGVDRTYRRIMSVDLRFPAGMSSNVKDLIARVGINV
;
A
#
# COMPACT_ATOMS: atom_id res chain seq x y z
N MET A 1 9.22 1.61 1.43
CA MET A 1 8.18 1.00 0.57
C MET A 1 8.72 -0.04 -0.42
N LEU A 2 9.62 0.30 -1.35
CA LEU A 2 10.08 -0.63 -2.41
C LEU A 2 10.53 -2.02 -1.89
N LYS A 3 11.34 -2.03 -0.84
CA LYS A 3 11.78 -3.26 -0.18
C LYS A 3 10.62 -4.10 0.36
N PHE A 4 9.60 -3.44 0.93
CA PHE A 4 8.41 -4.11 1.43
C PHE A 4 7.65 -4.81 0.30
N PHE A 5 7.43 -4.15 -0.84
CA PHE A 5 6.84 -4.80 -2.01
C PHE A 5 7.67 -5.99 -2.49
N GLN A 6 9.00 -5.83 -2.53
CA GLN A 6 9.88 -6.92 -2.95
C GLN A 6 9.79 -8.14 -2.04
N GLU A 7 9.83 -7.93 -0.72
CA GLU A 7 9.72 -8.98 0.27
C GLU A 7 8.35 -9.67 0.24
N GLN A 8 7.26 -8.90 0.29
CA GLN A 8 5.92 -9.46 0.42
C GLN A 8 5.45 -10.17 -0.86
N LEU A 9 5.75 -9.60 -2.04
CA LEU A 9 5.34 -10.18 -3.33
C LEU A 9 6.37 -11.19 -3.91
N GLY A 10 7.46 -11.47 -3.17
CA GLY A 10 8.48 -12.43 -3.60
C GLY A 10 9.27 -11.99 -4.83
N ILE A 11 9.45 -10.67 -5.01
CA ILE A 11 10.21 -10.09 -6.12
C ILE A 11 11.69 -10.18 -5.78
N ARG A 12 12.49 -10.76 -6.67
CA ARG A 12 13.94 -10.77 -6.50
C ARG A 12 14.49 -9.37 -6.80
N PRO A 13 15.20 -8.72 -5.86
CA PRO A 13 15.80 -7.43 -6.12
C PRO A 13 16.77 -7.50 -7.31
N PRO A 14 16.66 -6.58 -8.29
CA PRO A 14 17.62 -6.49 -9.38
C PRO A 14 19.01 -6.03 -8.89
N ARG A 15 20.05 -6.20 -9.73
CA ARG A 15 21.44 -5.81 -9.39
C ARG A 15 21.58 -4.31 -9.11
N SER A 16 20.84 -3.48 -9.84
CA SER A 16 20.75 -2.04 -9.63
C SER A 16 19.35 -1.73 -9.13
N GLU A 17 19.23 -0.85 -8.14
CA GLU A 17 17.92 -0.43 -7.64
C GLU A 17 17.05 0.09 -8.80
N PRO A 18 15.80 -0.36 -8.92
CA PRO A 18 14.89 0.01 -10.00
C PRO A 18 14.28 1.39 -9.73
N ILE A 19 15.13 2.40 -9.63
CA ILE A 19 14.76 3.78 -9.35
C ILE A 19 15.09 4.59 -10.61
N PHE A 20 14.09 5.25 -11.17
CA PHE A 20 14.20 5.88 -12.47
C PHE A 20 13.71 7.33 -12.41
N PRO A 21 14.46 8.30 -12.95
CA PRO A 21 13.87 9.59 -13.30
C PRO A 21 12.71 9.36 -14.27
N ALA A 22 11.57 9.99 -13.98
CA ALA A 22 10.37 9.90 -14.81
C ALA A 22 10.64 10.38 -16.24
N GLY A 23 9.93 9.80 -17.20
CA GLY A 23 10.11 10.08 -18.63
C GLY A 23 11.34 9.40 -19.27
N THR A 24 12.25 8.82 -18.48
CA THR A 24 13.33 8.00 -19.06
C THR A 24 12.79 6.72 -19.71
N PRO A 25 13.47 6.15 -20.72
CA PRO A 25 13.02 4.90 -21.35
C PRO A 25 12.85 3.74 -20.35
N LYS A 26 13.64 3.71 -19.27
CA LYS A 26 13.54 2.69 -18.22
C LYS A 26 12.30 2.88 -17.35
N SER A 27 12.05 4.11 -16.89
CA SER A 27 10.83 4.49 -16.17
C SER A 27 9.59 4.11 -16.98
N ARG A 28 9.48 4.65 -18.20
CA ARG A 28 8.35 4.37 -19.08
C ARG A 28 8.14 2.89 -19.37
N SER A 29 9.23 2.15 -19.60
CA SER A 29 9.15 0.71 -19.87
C SER A 29 8.63 -0.09 -18.67
N ALA A 30 8.89 0.35 -17.43
CA ALA A 30 8.42 -0.36 -16.23
C ALA A 30 6.88 -0.43 -16.17
N THR A 31 6.19 0.64 -16.56
CA THR A 31 4.72 0.70 -16.64
C THR A 31 4.18 0.14 -17.95
N ILE A 32 4.68 0.62 -19.09
CA ILE A 32 4.10 0.28 -20.41
C ILE A 32 4.23 -1.21 -20.71
N SER A 33 5.37 -1.83 -20.33
CA SER A 33 5.59 -3.25 -20.62
C SER A 33 4.64 -4.18 -19.86
N LEU A 34 3.90 -3.72 -18.85
CA LEU A 34 2.96 -4.55 -18.08
C LEU A 34 1.86 -5.15 -18.98
N THR A 35 1.42 -4.40 -19.99
CA THR A 35 0.34 -4.80 -20.91
C THR A 35 0.87 -5.48 -22.18
N GLU A 36 2.20 -5.45 -22.42
CA GLU A 36 2.83 -6.04 -23.58
C GLU A 36 2.90 -7.58 -23.54
N ILE A 37 2.88 -8.20 -24.73
CA ILE A 37 2.99 -9.67 -24.91
C ILE A 37 4.28 -10.23 -24.29
N TYR A 38 5.38 -9.48 -24.39
CA TYR A 38 6.69 -9.85 -23.85
C TYR A 38 6.97 -9.24 -22.47
N GLY A 39 5.98 -8.58 -21.88
CA GLY A 39 6.03 -8.00 -20.53
C GLY A 39 6.31 -8.98 -19.40
N PRO A 40 6.55 -8.47 -18.17
CA PRO A 40 6.95 -9.27 -17.01
C PRO A 40 5.96 -10.40 -16.71
N ARG A 41 6.49 -11.60 -16.44
CA ARG A 41 5.70 -12.82 -16.12
C ARG A 41 5.59 -13.08 -14.62
N SER A 42 6.30 -12.32 -13.82
CA SER A 42 6.39 -12.40 -12.37
C SER A 42 6.20 -10.99 -11.79
N PRO A 43 5.84 -10.87 -10.50
CA PRO A 43 5.74 -9.57 -9.86
C PRO A 43 7.00 -8.72 -10.03
N THR A 44 6.82 -7.41 -10.15
CA THR A 44 7.89 -6.40 -10.30
C THR A 44 7.61 -5.19 -9.43
N ALA A 45 8.64 -4.44 -9.05
CA ALA A 45 8.51 -3.20 -8.27
C ALA A 45 9.61 -2.21 -8.65
N TRP A 46 9.27 -0.92 -8.69
CA TRP A 46 10.15 0.17 -9.10
C TRP A 46 9.75 1.50 -8.43
N ILE A 47 10.56 2.53 -8.63
CA ILE A 47 10.26 3.91 -8.20
C ILE A 47 10.41 4.83 -9.40
N ASP A 48 9.42 5.68 -9.63
CA ASP A 48 9.50 6.79 -10.57
C ASP A 48 9.71 8.10 -9.81
N ILE A 49 10.70 8.89 -10.25
CA ILE A 49 11.05 10.19 -9.67
C ILE A 49 10.53 11.31 -10.55
N TYR A 50 9.57 12.08 -10.03
CA TYR A 50 9.14 13.34 -10.63
C TYR A 50 9.82 14.51 -9.92
N TYR A 51 9.86 15.67 -10.57
CA TYR A 51 10.54 16.87 -10.11
C TYR A 51 9.58 18.07 -10.12
N PRO A 52 8.51 18.04 -9.32
CA PRO A 52 7.57 19.14 -9.21
C PRO A 52 8.20 20.37 -8.54
N GLU A 53 7.59 21.53 -8.74
CA GLU A 53 7.81 22.66 -7.83
C GLU A 53 7.11 22.39 -6.49
N MET A 54 7.86 22.49 -5.41
CA MET A 54 7.40 22.32 -4.03
C MET A 54 7.85 23.54 -3.22
N ASP A 55 7.19 23.82 -2.11
CA ASP A 55 7.57 24.92 -1.23
C ASP A 55 7.92 24.49 0.18
N THR A 56 8.74 25.32 0.82
CA THR A 56 9.17 25.13 2.20
C THR A 56 9.11 26.45 2.97
N PRO A 57 8.75 26.43 4.26
CA PRO A 57 8.69 27.64 5.08
C PRO A 57 10.09 28.13 5.48
N LEU A 58 10.39 29.40 5.21
CA LEU A 58 11.62 30.08 5.63
C LEU A 58 11.45 30.91 6.90
N GLY A 59 10.28 31.51 7.10
CA GLY A 59 10.03 32.39 8.23
C GLY A 59 8.55 32.76 8.34
N ARG A 60 8.06 32.83 9.57
CA ARG A 60 6.68 33.20 9.87
C ARG A 60 6.60 33.98 11.18
N SER A 61 5.71 34.96 11.23
CA SER A 61 5.35 35.62 12.48
C SER A 61 3.95 36.21 12.36
N LEU A 62 3.33 36.40 13.51
CA LEU A 62 2.02 37.03 13.61
C LEU A 62 2.02 37.93 14.85
N ASP A 63 1.75 39.21 14.66
CA ASP A 63 1.79 40.22 15.72
C ASP A 63 0.50 41.03 15.72
N LEU A 64 -0.15 41.15 16.88
CA LEU A 64 -1.19 42.14 17.11
C LEU A 64 -0.51 43.49 17.43
N LEU A 65 -0.90 44.54 16.73
CA LEU A 65 -0.27 45.86 16.83
C LEU A 65 -1.07 46.81 17.71
N ASN A 66 -0.37 47.65 18.48
CA ASN A 66 -0.97 48.80 19.16
C ASN A 66 -1.18 49.99 18.20
N GLU A 67 -1.78 51.07 18.69
CA GLU A 67 -2.03 52.30 17.92
C GLU A 67 -0.75 52.94 17.34
N GLU A 68 0.40 52.71 17.97
CA GLU A 68 1.70 53.22 17.55
C GLU A 68 2.40 52.32 16.50
N GLY A 69 1.81 51.16 16.17
CA GLY A 69 2.33 50.20 15.18
C GLY A 69 3.39 49.23 15.72
N TYR A 70 3.59 49.17 17.04
CA TYR A 70 4.46 48.20 17.71
C TYR A 70 3.68 46.93 18.06
N SER A 71 4.39 45.79 18.14
CA SER A 71 3.80 44.52 18.60
C SER A 71 3.33 44.65 20.05
N ALA A 72 2.01 44.64 20.25
CA ALA A 72 1.35 44.58 21.54
C ALA A 72 1.30 43.15 22.07
N TRP A 73 1.11 42.19 21.16
CA TRP A 73 1.14 40.77 21.45
C TRP A 73 1.73 40.01 20.26
N HIS A 74 2.78 39.24 20.53
CA HIS A 74 3.33 38.28 19.59
C HIS A 74 2.55 36.98 19.69
N VAL A 75 1.87 36.58 18.62
CA VAL A 75 1.03 35.38 18.58
C VAL A 75 1.93 34.16 18.39
N ASP A 76 1.81 33.20 19.31
CA ASP A 76 2.63 32.00 19.29
C ASP A 76 2.17 31.03 18.19
N LEU A 77 3.04 30.70 17.23
CA LEU A 77 2.73 29.82 16.10
C LEU A 77 3.34 28.42 16.30
N GLU A 78 3.25 27.93 17.54
CA GLU A 78 3.76 26.65 18.00
C GLU A 78 2.64 25.82 18.64
N GLU A 79 2.74 24.51 18.44
CA GLU A 79 1.94 23.52 19.15
C GLU A 79 2.74 23.09 20.39
N ASP A 80 2.09 22.95 21.54
CA ASP A 80 2.77 22.69 22.82
C ASP A 80 3.51 21.34 22.84
N GLY A 81 2.98 20.35 22.11
CA GLY A 81 3.50 19.00 22.02
C GLY A 81 3.67 18.37 23.40
N ASP A 82 2.58 18.19 24.14
CA ASP A 82 2.60 17.69 25.54
C ASP A 82 3.33 16.33 25.65
N PRO A 83 4.29 16.15 26.58
CA PRO A 83 5.03 14.89 26.77
C PRO A 83 4.18 13.64 27.04
N ALA A 84 2.92 13.80 27.42
CA ALA A 84 2.00 12.69 27.54
C ALA A 84 1.70 12.04 26.18
N ASP A 85 1.86 12.72 25.04
CA ASP A 85 2.00 12.10 23.73
C ASP A 85 3.48 12.15 23.31
N PRO A 86 4.24 11.04 23.45
CA PRO A 86 5.67 11.03 23.15
C PRO A 86 6.00 11.37 21.70
N ASP A 87 5.16 10.96 20.75
CA ASP A 87 5.39 11.19 19.33
C ASP A 87 5.14 12.67 19.02
N ALA A 88 4.00 13.22 19.46
CA ALA A 88 3.74 14.65 19.29
C ALA A 88 4.82 15.51 19.97
N TYR A 89 5.27 15.13 21.17
CA TYR A 89 6.38 15.80 21.85
C TYR A 89 7.65 15.74 21.02
N GLU A 90 8.10 14.56 20.57
CA GLU A 90 9.36 14.41 19.83
C GLU A 90 9.39 15.24 18.54
N TYR A 91 8.27 15.27 17.80
CA TYR A 91 8.22 15.85 16.45
C TYR A 91 7.56 17.24 16.37
N ARG A 92 7.22 17.88 17.51
CA ARG A 92 6.55 19.21 17.55
C ARG A 92 7.21 20.32 16.73
N ASN A 93 8.54 20.25 16.56
CA ASN A 93 9.33 21.24 15.84
C ASN A 93 9.76 20.79 14.42
N PHE A 94 9.24 19.66 13.93
CA PHE A 94 9.68 19.07 12.66
C PHE A 94 9.19 19.87 11.44
N ILE A 95 7.87 20.11 11.35
CA ILE A 95 7.28 21.04 10.38
C ILE A 95 6.58 22.17 11.14
N PRO A 96 6.93 23.43 10.89
CA PRO A 96 6.28 24.57 11.54
C PRO A 96 4.80 24.75 11.15
N ALA A 97 4.08 25.57 11.92
CA ALA A 97 2.72 26.00 11.57
C ALA A 97 2.70 26.82 10.27
N TRP A 98 2.30 26.18 9.17
CA TRP A 98 2.38 26.78 7.84
C TRP A 98 1.42 26.11 6.86
N HIS A 99 1.10 26.83 5.80
CA HIS A 99 0.26 26.36 4.69
C HIS A 99 1.11 26.13 3.43
N GLY A 100 1.06 24.91 2.87
CA GLY A 100 1.63 24.59 1.57
C GLY A 100 1.09 25.50 0.47
N PHE A 101 1.96 25.91 -0.44
CA PHE A 101 1.69 26.84 -1.54
C PHE A 101 1.08 28.20 -1.16
N SER A 102 1.20 28.60 0.11
CA SER A 102 0.74 29.91 0.59
C SER A 102 1.56 31.05 -0.01
N GLY A 103 0.91 32.18 -0.32
CA GLY A 103 1.58 33.32 -0.95
C GLY A 103 2.77 33.84 -0.13
N HIS A 104 3.88 34.12 -0.82
CA HIS A 104 5.07 34.72 -0.21
C HIS A 104 4.85 36.20 0.09
N GLY A 105 5.04 36.63 1.33
CA GLY A 105 5.13 38.05 1.67
C GLY A 105 4.71 38.40 3.09
N GLU A 106 4.57 39.71 3.30
CA GLU A 106 4.12 40.31 4.55
C GLU A 106 2.80 41.06 4.30
N ALA A 107 1.90 41.01 5.27
CA ALA A 107 0.61 41.68 5.23
C ALA A 107 0.32 42.37 6.55
N GLU A 108 -0.27 43.57 6.51
CA GLU A 108 -0.69 44.30 7.71
C GLU A 108 -2.08 44.89 7.50
N GLY A 109 -3.04 44.50 8.34
CA GLY A 109 -4.45 44.88 8.16
C GLY A 109 -5.30 44.66 9.39
N HIS A 110 -6.53 45.19 9.36
CA HIS A 110 -7.53 44.86 10.37
C HIS A 110 -8.13 43.48 10.09
N LEU A 111 -8.56 42.80 11.14
CA LEU A 111 -9.18 41.47 11.06
C LEU A 111 -10.65 41.58 10.66
N VAL A 112 -11.12 40.62 9.85
CA VAL A 112 -12.54 40.43 9.53
C VAL A 112 -12.85 38.93 9.59
N TYR A 113 -13.87 38.54 10.35
CA TYR A 113 -14.30 37.15 10.46
C TYR A 113 -15.31 36.79 9.35
N VAL A 114 -15.09 35.65 8.69
CA VAL A 114 -15.90 35.22 7.53
C VAL A 114 -16.46 33.80 7.67
N ASN A 115 -16.63 33.31 8.89
CA ASN A 115 -17.13 31.95 9.12
C ASN A 115 -16.24 30.88 8.48
N TYR A 116 -16.75 29.99 7.60
CA TYR A 116 -15.93 29.04 6.84
C TYR A 116 -15.32 29.65 5.57
N GLY A 117 -15.62 30.92 5.27
CA GLY A 117 -15.21 31.55 4.02
C GLY A 117 -15.83 30.88 2.80
N THR A 118 -17.09 30.38 2.90
CA THR A 118 -17.80 29.92 1.70
C THR A 118 -18.17 31.10 0.81
N LYS A 119 -18.51 30.83 -0.46
CA LYS A 119 -18.98 31.89 -1.36
C LYS A 119 -20.15 32.66 -0.73
N GLU A 120 -21.08 31.96 -0.10
CA GLU A 120 -22.23 32.54 0.57
C GLU A 120 -21.84 33.41 1.77
N ASP A 121 -20.83 33.01 2.56
CA ASP A 121 -20.33 33.84 3.67
C ASP A 121 -19.79 35.19 3.16
N TYR A 122 -18.99 35.15 2.09
CA TYR A 122 -18.46 36.37 1.50
C TYR A 122 -19.53 37.23 0.83
N ASP A 123 -20.46 36.62 0.11
CA ASP A 123 -21.54 37.36 -0.57
C ASP A 123 -22.46 38.05 0.45
N GLU A 124 -22.82 37.38 1.55
CA GLU A 124 -23.57 37.98 2.67
C GLU A 124 -22.85 39.23 3.20
N LEU A 125 -21.54 39.13 3.44
CA LEU A 125 -20.74 40.23 3.97
C LEU A 125 -20.57 41.39 2.97
N VAL A 126 -20.40 41.09 1.68
CA VAL A 126 -20.34 42.11 0.62
C VAL A 126 -21.68 42.83 0.49
N GLU A 127 -22.80 42.11 0.54
CA GLU A 127 -24.15 42.70 0.53
C GLU A 127 -24.40 43.58 1.77
N ALA A 128 -23.85 43.19 2.92
CA ALA A 128 -23.86 43.99 4.14
C ALA A 128 -22.91 45.21 4.10
N GLY A 129 -22.12 45.39 3.04
CA GLY A 129 -21.22 46.52 2.84
C GLY A 129 -19.81 46.35 3.43
N THR A 130 -19.42 45.13 3.79
CA THR A 130 -18.08 44.83 4.30
C THR A 130 -17.02 45.00 3.21
N ASN A 131 -15.94 45.74 3.52
CA ASN A 131 -14.81 45.92 2.61
C ASN A 131 -13.61 45.07 3.04
N PHE A 132 -13.20 44.13 2.19
CA PHE A 132 -12.06 43.24 2.42
C PHE A 132 -10.72 43.82 1.95
N THR A 133 -10.72 44.92 1.19
CA THR A 133 -9.50 45.49 0.61
C THR A 133 -8.48 45.84 1.70
N GLY A 134 -7.30 45.20 1.66
CA GLY A 134 -6.22 45.44 2.63
C GLY A 134 -6.47 44.87 4.03
N LYS A 135 -7.51 44.04 4.21
CA LYS A 135 -7.84 43.38 5.49
C LYS A 135 -7.19 42.00 5.60
N ILE A 136 -7.01 41.52 6.82
CA ILE A 136 -6.65 40.13 7.08
C ILE A 136 -7.93 39.38 7.41
N VAL A 137 -8.22 38.34 6.65
CA VAL A 137 -9.44 37.54 6.84
C VAL A 137 -9.18 36.43 7.84
N MET A 138 -10.08 36.25 8.81
CA MET A 138 -10.10 35.10 9.71
C MET A 138 -11.24 34.17 9.32
N ALA A 139 -10.92 32.90 9.05
CA ALA A 139 -11.89 31.88 8.75
C ALA A 139 -11.64 30.61 9.56
N ARG A 140 -12.72 29.94 9.96
CA ARG A 140 -12.69 28.51 10.23
C ARG A 140 -12.21 27.80 8.97
N TYR A 141 -11.53 26.66 9.12
CA TYR A 141 -10.94 25.95 8.00
C TYR A 141 -11.85 25.86 6.75
N GLY A 142 -11.35 26.41 5.63
CA GLY A 142 -12.16 26.75 4.45
C GLY A 142 -11.35 27.35 3.28
N MET A 143 -11.98 28.11 2.37
CA MET A 143 -11.37 28.52 1.09
C MET A 143 -10.70 29.92 1.11
N ILE A 144 -9.46 30.01 0.62
CA ILE A 144 -8.68 31.27 0.53
C ILE A 144 -8.99 32.09 -0.74
N LYS A 145 -9.29 31.42 -1.86
CA LYS A 145 -9.43 32.07 -3.18
C LYS A 145 -10.33 33.30 -3.18
N ARG A 146 -11.48 33.22 -2.48
CA ARG A 146 -12.46 34.31 -2.47
C ARG A 146 -11.99 35.54 -1.69
N ALA A 147 -11.20 35.36 -0.63
CA ALA A 147 -10.56 36.47 0.06
C ALA A 147 -9.64 37.26 -0.88
N GLU A 148 -8.83 36.56 -1.69
CA GLU A 148 -7.94 37.17 -2.67
C GLU A 148 -8.72 37.95 -3.74
N GLU A 149 -9.77 37.36 -4.31
CA GLU A 149 -10.62 38.02 -5.31
C GLU A 149 -11.29 39.31 -4.79
N LEU A 150 -11.55 39.38 -3.48
CA LEU A 150 -12.15 40.55 -2.81
C LEU A 150 -11.10 41.55 -2.28
N GLY A 151 -9.81 41.31 -2.52
CA GLY A 151 -8.73 42.24 -2.20
C GLY A 151 -8.18 42.12 -0.77
N ALA A 152 -8.45 41.03 -0.06
CA ALA A 152 -7.82 40.76 1.22
C ALA A 152 -6.29 40.75 1.09
N ALA A 153 -5.60 41.22 2.15
CA ALA A 153 -4.14 41.23 2.20
C ALA A 153 -3.55 39.89 2.69
N GLY A 154 -4.31 39.09 3.43
CA GLY A 154 -3.89 37.77 3.91
C GLY A 154 -5.00 37.02 4.62
N VAL A 155 -4.78 35.75 4.93
CA VAL A 155 -5.80 34.86 5.54
C VAL A 155 -5.24 34.07 6.74
N LEU A 156 -5.98 34.05 7.83
CA LEU A 156 -5.74 33.19 8.99
C LEU A 156 -6.80 32.09 9.01
N LEU A 157 -6.36 30.83 9.05
CA LEU A 157 -7.24 29.66 9.17
C LEU A 157 -7.06 28.99 10.53
N PHE A 158 -8.15 28.50 11.12
CA PHE A 158 -8.12 27.79 12.40
C PHE A 158 -9.19 26.71 12.49
N SER A 159 -8.94 25.69 13.31
CA SER A 159 -9.90 24.62 13.60
C SER A 159 -10.71 25.01 14.84
N ASP A 160 -12.02 25.16 14.68
CA ASP A 160 -12.91 25.67 15.71
C ASP A 160 -13.57 24.53 16.51
N PRO A 161 -13.52 24.52 17.86
CA PRO A 161 -14.17 23.49 18.67
C PRO A 161 -15.69 23.39 18.48
N ARG A 162 -16.34 24.40 17.89
CA ARG A 162 -17.76 24.32 17.47
C ARG A 162 -18.00 23.25 16.41
N ASP A 163 -16.96 22.83 15.70
CA ASP A 163 -16.99 21.80 14.66
C ASP A 163 -16.64 20.39 15.20
N ASP A 164 -16.39 20.25 16.50
CA ASP A 164 -15.98 18.97 17.14
C ASP A 164 -17.18 18.15 17.66
N GLY A 165 -18.41 18.60 17.40
CA GLY A 165 -19.62 17.94 17.87
C GLY A 165 -19.79 18.03 19.39
N TYR A 166 -19.98 16.90 20.05
CA TYR A 166 -20.25 16.84 21.48
C TYR A 166 -18.99 16.63 22.34
N VAL A 167 -17.86 16.22 21.76
CA VAL A 167 -16.64 15.86 22.51
C VAL A 167 -15.73 17.08 22.67
N THR A 168 -16.17 18.00 23.52
CA THR A 168 -15.52 19.31 23.76
C THR A 168 -15.20 19.55 25.23
N VAL A 169 -14.29 20.50 25.50
CA VAL A 169 -13.97 20.94 26.86
C VAL A 169 -15.18 21.57 27.57
N GLU A 170 -16.02 22.30 26.83
CA GLU A 170 -17.27 22.87 27.37
C GLU A 170 -18.22 21.79 27.91
N ASN A 171 -18.24 20.61 27.27
CA ASN A 171 -19.03 19.46 27.71
C ASN A 171 -18.34 18.60 28.79
N GLY A 172 -17.21 19.05 29.33
CA GLY A 172 -16.53 18.43 30.47
C GLY A 172 -15.49 17.37 30.10
N TYR A 173 -15.13 17.21 28.83
CA TYR A 173 -14.02 16.36 28.41
C TYR A 173 -12.68 17.09 28.58
N ALA A 174 -11.65 16.40 29.05
CA ALA A 174 -10.30 16.96 29.06
C ALA A 174 -9.74 17.07 27.63
N ALA A 175 -8.92 18.08 27.39
CA ALA A 175 -8.20 18.25 26.12
C ALA A 175 -7.13 17.17 25.94
N TYR A 176 -6.89 16.77 24.70
CA TYR A 176 -5.83 15.84 24.32
C TYR A 176 -4.46 16.40 24.71
N PRO A 177 -3.51 15.58 25.22
CA PRO A 177 -3.54 14.11 25.35
C PRO A 177 -4.16 13.56 26.65
N HIS A 178 -4.71 14.41 27.51
CA HIS A 178 -5.29 14.00 28.80
C HIS A 178 -6.78 13.61 28.71
N GLY A 179 -7.40 13.83 27.55
CA GLY A 179 -8.75 13.41 27.23
C GLY A 179 -9.04 13.52 25.74
N PRO A 180 -10.28 13.23 25.31
CA PRO A 180 -10.61 13.11 23.89
C PRO A 180 -10.88 14.45 23.20
N ALA A 181 -11.08 15.56 23.94
CA ALA A 181 -11.38 16.85 23.30
C ALA A 181 -10.15 17.42 22.57
N ARG A 182 -10.38 18.28 21.58
CA ARG A 182 -9.32 18.92 20.80
C ARG A 182 -8.31 19.62 21.71
N ASN A 183 -7.03 19.51 21.37
CA ASN A 183 -5.98 20.23 22.08
C ASN A 183 -6.08 21.71 21.67
N PRO A 184 -6.11 22.68 22.62
CA PRO A 184 -6.32 24.09 22.31
C PRO A 184 -5.20 24.70 21.46
N THR A 185 -3.99 24.13 21.51
CA THR A 185 -2.84 24.57 20.70
C THR A 185 -2.77 23.88 19.35
N SER A 186 -3.61 22.85 19.06
CA SER A 186 -3.49 22.09 17.81
C SER A 186 -3.63 22.99 16.58
N ILE A 187 -2.72 22.84 15.63
CA ILE A 187 -2.68 23.59 14.37
C ILE A 187 -2.81 22.60 13.24
N GLN A 188 -3.91 22.68 12.50
CA GLN A 188 -4.04 21.97 11.24
C GLN A 188 -3.12 22.66 10.22
N ARG A 189 -2.28 21.91 9.52
CA ARG A 189 -1.53 22.36 8.32
C ARG A 189 -2.33 22.00 7.07
N GLY A 190 -1.83 22.35 5.89
CA GLY A 190 -2.47 21.95 4.64
C GLY A 190 -1.97 22.73 3.44
N SER A 191 -2.12 22.16 2.26
CA SER A 191 -1.91 22.89 1.01
C SER A 191 -3.07 23.84 0.75
N THR A 192 -2.74 24.98 0.17
CA THR A 192 -3.68 26.04 -0.22
C THR A 192 -3.85 26.13 -1.73
N VAL A 193 -3.34 25.14 -2.47
CA VAL A 193 -3.62 24.94 -3.88
C VAL A 193 -5.14 24.93 -4.11
N TYR A 194 -5.56 25.64 -5.14
CA TYR A 194 -6.93 25.68 -5.61
C TYR A 194 -7.29 24.38 -6.33
N LEU A 195 -7.44 23.30 -5.56
CA LEU A 195 -7.75 21.97 -6.08
C LEU A 195 -9.01 21.96 -6.94
N SER A 196 -10.00 22.83 -6.71
CA SER A 196 -11.18 22.96 -7.57
C SER A 196 -10.88 23.49 -8.98
N GLN A 197 -9.70 24.09 -9.20
CA GLN A 197 -9.20 24.49 -10.53
C GLN A 197 -8.35 23.39 -11.15
N GLN A 198 -7.31 22.97 -10.43
CA GLN A 198 -6.33 22.01 -10.92
C GLN A 198 -5.49 21.44 -9.75
N PRO A 199 -5.33 20.10 -9.66
CA PRO A 199 -4.32 19.43 -8.84
C PRO A 199 -2.99 19.21 -9.61
N GLY A 200 -1.98 18.66 -8.94
CA GLY A 200 -0.68 18.37 -9.52
C GLY A 200 0.36 19.47 -9.28
N ASP A 201 1.51 19.38 -9.95
CA ASP A 201 2.50 20.47 -9.98
C ASP A 201 1.85 21.73 -10.56
N PRO A 202 1.82 22.85 -9.80
CA PRO A 202 1.19 24.09 -10.26
C PRO A 202 1.90 24.72 -11.47
N THR A 203 3.15 24.32 -11.76
CA THR A 203 3.96 24.87 -12.85
C THR A 203 4.00 24.00 -14.11
N THR A 204 3.47 22.77 -14.07
CA THR A 204 3.37 21.88 -15.23
C THR A 204 1.92 21.43 -15.48
N PRO A 205 0.97 22.36 -15.61
CA PRO A 205 -0.43 22.02 -15.83
C PRO A 205 -0.61 21.14 -17.06
N GLY A 206 -1.15 19.95 -16.86
CA GLY A 206 -1.49 19.07 -17.97
C GLY A 206 -0.38 18.16 -18.47
N ARG A 207 0.83 18.23 -17.91
CA ARG A 207 2.03 17.55 -18.41
C ARG A 207 2.96 17.17 -17.26
N PRO A 208 3.61 15.99 -17.33
CA PRO A 208 4.42 15.49 -16.23
C PRO A 208 5.63 16.39 -15.92
N ALA A 209 5.89 16.59 -14.63
CA ALA A 209 7.00 17.32 -14.05
C ALA A 209 8.31 16.52 -14.14
N TYR A 210 8.80 16.28 -15.35
CA TYR A 210 10.14 15.71 -15.55
C TYR A 210 11.24 16.69 -15.11
N GLU A 211 12.45 16.18 -14.86
CA GLU A 211 13.61 16.96 -14.38
C GLU A 211 13.83 18.26 -15.20
N ARG A 212 13.66 18.18 -16.52
CA ARG A 212 13.85 19.31 -17.45
C ARG A 212 12.54 19.77 -18.11
N ALA A 213 11.40 19.55 -17.46
CA ALA A 213 10.13 20.04 -17.94
C ALA A 213 10.16 21.57 -18.06
N LYS A 214 9.52 22.11 -19.11
CA LYS A 214 9.22 23.54 -19.17
C LYS A 214 8.33 23.91 -17.98
N ARG A 215 8.40 25.10 -17.44
CA ARG A 215 7.52 25.54 -16.34
C ARG A 215 6.80 26.82 -16.71
N GLU A 216 5.60 26.97 -16.21
CA GLU A 216 4.70 28.11 -16.44
C GLU A 216 4.39 28.79 -15.11
N GLU A 217 3.99 30.06 -15.17
CA GLU A 217 3.56 30.79 -13.99
C GLU A 217 2.30 30.15 -13.41
N PRO A 218 2.30 29.79 -12.11
CA PRO A 218 1.22 29.04 -11.52
C PRO A 218 -0.04 29.90 -11.37
N THR A 219 -1.19 29.36 -11.78
CA THR A 219 -2.52 30.00 -11.64
C THR A 219 -3.39 29.34 -10.58
N SER A 220 -3.00 28.15 -10.12
CA SER A 220 -3.72 27.31 -9.17
C SER A 220 -3.30 27.52 -7.71
N ILE A 221 -2.46 28.52 -7.39
CA ILE A 221 -1.99 28.82 -6.03
C ILE A 221 -2.33 30.27 -5.62
N PRO A 222 -2.53 30.55 -4.33
CA PRO A 222 -2.79 31.90 -3.84
C PRO A 222 -1.56 32.81 -3.95
N LYS A 223 -1.81 34.10 -4.13
CA LYS A 223 -0.81 35.17 -4.17
C LYS A 223 -0.72 35.93 -2.85
N ILE A 224 -1.76 35.84 -2.03
CA ILE A 224 -1.78 36.44 -0.69
C ILE A 224 -1.25 35.47 0.36
N PRO A 225 -0.50 35.95 1.37
CA PRO A 225 -0.01 35.11 2.46
C PRO A 225 -1.16 34.58 3.32
N SER A 226 -0.96 33.37 3.82
CA SER A 226 -1.86 32.73 4.77
C SER A 226 -1.10 31.92 5.82
N LEU A 227 -1.64 31.85 7.04
CA LEU A 227 -1.08 31.09 8.15
C LEU A 227 -2.17 30.30 8.87
N PRO A 228 -1.90 29.04 9.26
CA PRO A 228 -2.75 28.33 10.19
C PRO A 228 -2.43 28.75 11.63
N ILE A 229 -3.47 28.88 12.45
CA ILE A 229 -3.35 29.22 13.88
C ILE A 229 -4.17 28.26 14.74
N SER A 230 -3.79 28.13 16.00
CA SER A 230 -4.51 27.31 16.98
C SER A 230 -5.82 27.98 17.40
N TRP A 231 -6.75 27.18 17.93
CA TRP A 231 -7.97 27.73 18.52
C TRP A 231 -7.67 28.71 19.66
N GLN A 232 -6.70 28.39 20.51
CA GLN A 232 -6.30 29.27 21.62
C GLN A 232 -5.92 30.69 21.13
N ASN A 233 -5.22 30.79 20.01
CA ASN A 233 -4.87 32.08 19.43
C ASN A 233 -6.05 32.73 18.70
N ALA A 234 -6.83 31.93 17.96
CA ALA A 234 -8.00 32.40 17.25
C ALA A 234 -9.03 33.01 18.21
N GLU A 235 -9.29 32.38 19.35
CA GLU A 235 -10.20 32.87 20.39
C GLU A 235 -9.82 34.28 20.82
N ARG A 236 -8.54 34.52 21.16
CA ARG A 236 -8.05 35.85 21.53
C ARG A 236 -8.14 36.87 20.40
N LEU A 237 -7.84 36.48 19.17
CA LEU A 237 -7.94 37.38 18.01
C LEU A 237 -9.39 37.73 17.65
N LEU A 238 -10.33 36.81 17.86
CA LEU A 238 -11.76 37.05 17.66
C LEU A 238 -12.32 38.05 18.67
N GLU A 239 -11.78 38.10 19.89
CA GLU A 239 -12.13 39.12 20.89
C GLU A 239 -11.81 40.54 20.40
N GLU A 240 -10.77 40.74 19.59
CA GLU A 240 -10.38 42.04 19.04
C GLU A 240 -11.33 42.55 17.95
N ILE A 241 -12.18 41.68 17.38
CA ILE A 241 -13.20 42.07 16.39
C ILE A 241 -14.46 42.58 17.09
N GLU A 242 -14.81 41.98 18.23
CA GLU A 242 -16.09 42.11 18.94
C GLU A 242 -17.32 41.77 18.08
N ASP A 243 -18.39 41.26 18.68
CA ASP A 243 -19.67 40.96 18.00
C ASP A 243 -19.53 40.31 16.60
N ILE A 244 -18.84 39.17 16.48
CA ILE A 244 -18.60 38.51 15.18
C ILE A 244 -19.90 38.08 14.43
N TYR A 245 -21.04 38.12 15.13
CA TYR A 245 -22.38 37.89 14.62
C TYR A 245 -23.26 39.14 14.83
N ALA A 246 -24.23 39.37 13.93
CA ALA A 246 -25.15 40.51 14.07
C ALA A 246 -26.05 40.38 15.32
N GLU A 247 -26.44 41.51 15.92
CA GLU A 247 -27.24 41.53 17.15
C GLU A 247 -28.55 40.72 17.04
N ASN A 248 -28.88 39.95 18.09
CA ASN A 248 -30.10 39.14 18.18
C ASN A 248 -30.28 38.08 17.06
N THR A 249 -29.20 37.63 16.42
CA THR A 249 -29.27 36.58 15.40
C THR A 249 -29.64 35.23 16.01
N VAL A 250 -30.84 34.77 15.71
CA VAL A 250 -31.22 33.35 15.82
C VAL A 250 -30.71 32.65 14.57
N ALA A 251 -30.11 31.46 14.71
CA ALA A 251 -29.69 30.68 13.55
C ALA A 251 -30.90 30.37 12.64
N VAL A 252 -30.93 30.93 11.43
CA VAL A 252 -31.96 30.65 10.42
C VAL A 252 -31.40 29.58 9.48
N ASN A 253 -32.11 28.47 9.31
CA ASN A 253 -31.64 27.30 8.55
C ASN A 253 -30.25 26.79 9.00
N GLY A 254 -29.91 27.02 10.28
CA GLY A 254 -28.63 26.60 10.87
C GLY A 254 -27.48 27.59 10.70
N ARG A 255 -27.65 28.72 10.02
CA ARG A 255 -26.60 29.76 9.90
C ARG A 255 -26.93 30.99 10.73
N ARG A 256 -25.92 31.55 11.38
CA ARG A 256 -25.97 32.85 12.07
C ARG A 256 -25.51 33.93 11.12
N SER A 257 -26.16 35.09 11.10
CA SER A 257 -25.74 36.20 10.24
C SER A 257 -24.47 36.85 10.76
N LEU A 258 -23.53 37.09 9.85
CA LEU A 258 -22.22 37.65 10.16
C LEU A 258 -22.31 39.16 10.35
N SER A 259 -21.52 39.72 11.28
CA SER A 259 -21.58 41.17 11.54
C SER A 259 -20.86 42.01 10.49
N GLY A 260 -19.81 41.47 9.86
CA GLY A 260 -18.94 42.19 8.95
C GLY A 260 -18.07 43.28 9.60
N LYS A 261 -18.06 43.35 10.93
CA LYS A 261 -17.21 44.29 11.67
C LYS A 261 -15.73 43.95 11.45
N SER A 262 -14.90 44.99 11.40
CA SER A 262 -13.44 44.87 11.46
C SER A 262 -12.94 45.10 12.87
N SER A 263 -11.83 44.46 13.26
CA SER A 263 -11.14 44.79 14.51
C SER A 263 -10.66 46.25 14.56
N GLU A 264 -10.56 46.81 15.77
CA GLU A 264 -9.90 48.11 15.98
C GLU A 264 -8.38 47.97 15.80
N SER A 265 -7.79 46.97 16.45
CA SER A 265 -6.38 46.63 16.36
C SER A 265 -6.01 46.10 14.96
N ARG A 266 -4.79 46.38 14.51
CA ARG A 266 -4.22 45.83 13.27
C ARG A 266 -3.36 44.62 13.59
N VAL A 267 -3.25 43.69 12.65
CA VAL A 267 -2.36 42.53 12.74
C VAL A 267 -1.32 42.61 11.64
N ARG A 268 -0.07 42.27 11.97
CA ARG A 268 1.02 42.06 11.01
C ARG A 268 1.31 40.56 10.89
N MET A 269 1.30 40.08 9.66
CA MET A 269 1.57 38.71 9.26
C MET A 269 2.83 38.69 8.40
N VAL A 270 3.72 37.75 8.68
CA VAL A 270 4.89 37.43 7.85
C VAL A 270 4.77 35.98 7.43
N ASN A 271 4.86 35.70 6.14
CA ASN A 271 4.95 34.34 5.59
C ASN A 271 5.97 34.33 4.45
N HIS A 272 7.19 33.90 4.76
CA HIS A 272 8.25 33.72 3.77
C HIS A 272 8.36 32.24 3.42
N VAL A 273 8.08 31.94 2.15
CA VAL A 273 8.21 30.61 1.56
C VAL A 273 9.29 30.60 0.48
N GLU A 274 9.91 29.44 0.31
CA GLU A 274 10.87 29.17 -0.76
C GLU A 274 10.33 28.10 -1.70
N TYR A 275 10.13 28.45 -2.97
CA TYR A 275 9.76 27.52 -4.03
C TYR A 275 11.00 26.89 -4.65
N LYS A 276 11.03 25.56 -4.73
CA LYS A 276 12.13 24.78 -5.30
C LYS A 276 11.63 23.55 -6.02
N ILE A 277 12.32 23.23 -7.11
CA ILE A 277 12.16 21.94 -7.76
C ILE A 277 12.69 20.84 -6.85
N THR A 278 11.80 20.01 -6.36
CA THR A 278 12.11 18.99 -5.35
C THR A 278 11.69 17.62 -5.88
N PRO A 279 12.60 16.63 -5.90
CA PRO A 279 12.23 15.30 -6.36
C PRO A 279 11.20 14.66 -5.41
N ILE A 280 10.23 13.95 -5.99
CA ILE A 280 9.24 13.12 -5.27
C ILE A 280 9.31 11.69 -5.78
N TRP A 281 8.91 10.70 -4.97
CA TRP A 281 9.13 9.28 -5.23
C TRP A 281 7.84 8.45 -5.16
N ASN A 282 7.25 8.22 -6.34
CA ASN A 282 6.15 7.26 -6.47
C ASN A 282 6.71 5.84 -6.47
N THR A 283 6.35 5.05 -5.47
CA THR A 283 6.78 3.64 -5.39
C THR A 283 5.71 2.73 -5.95
N MET A 284 6.06 1.92 -6.93
CA MET A 284 5.13 1.08 -7.68
C MET A 284 5.46 -0.41 -7.51
N ALA A 285 4.43 -1.24 -7.57
CA ALA A 285 4.57 -2.68 -7.72
C ALA A 285 3.46 -3.25 -8.61
N SER A 286 3.75 -4.32 -9.33
CA SER A 286 2.77 -5.00 -10.18
C SER A 286 2.75 -6.50 -9.94
N ILE A 287 1.56 -7.07 -10.08
CA ILE A 287 1.32 -8.53 -10.08
C ILE A 287 0.72 -8.87 -11.45
N PRO A 288 1.51 -9.43 -12.39
CA PRO A 288 1.04 -9.72 -13.74
C PRO A 288 -0.09 -10.75 -13.77
N GLY A 289 -1.19 -10.40 -14.45
CA GLY A 289 -2.35 -11.26 -14.62
C GLY A 289 -2.20 -12.33 -15.72
N HIS A 290 -3.27 -13.09 -15.93
CA HIS A 290 -3.46 -13.90 -17.13
C HIS A 290 -3.87 -13.05 -18.34
N ILE A 291 -4.75 -12.08 -18.09
CA ILE A 291 -5.14 -10.98 -18.97
C ILE A 291 -4.25 -9.79 -18.59
N ARG A 292 -3.41 -9.37 -19.54
CA ARG A 292 -2.46 -8.28 -19.33
C ARG A 292 -3.00 -6.92 -19.76
N ASP A 293 -3.95 -6.92 -20.69
CA ASP A 293 -4.58 -5.74 -21.28
C ASP A 293 -5.57 -5.05 -20.32
N GLU A 294 -5.85 -5.66 -19.17
CA GLU A 294 -6.79 -5.15 -18.15
C GLU A 294 -6.03 -5.03 -16.82
N VAL A 295 -6.00 -3.81 -16.26
CA VAL A 295 -5.24 -3.48 -15.04
C VAL A 295 -6.16 -2.93 -13.96
N ILE A 296 -6.09 -3.49 -12.75
CA ILE A 296 -6.69 -2.91 -11.54
C ILE A 296 -5.60 -2.10 -10.82
N VAL A 297 -5.85 -0.82 -10.56
CA VAL A 297 -4.91 0.04 -9.84
C VAL A 297 -5.37 0.18 -8.40
N ILE A 298 -4.46 0.05 -7.44
CA ILE A 298 -4.69 0.27 -6.00
C ILE A 298 -3.67 1.30 -5.53
N GLY A 299 -4.11 2.42 -4.95
CA GLY A 299 -3.23 3.53 -4.57
C GLY A 299 -3.49 4.05 -3.17
N CYS A 300 -2.45 4.60 -2.56
CA CYS A 300 -2.46 5.28 -1.26
C CYS A 300 -1.26 6.23 -1.22
N HIS A 301 -1.43 7.48 -0.81
CA HIS A 301 -0.29 8.34 -0.55
C HIS A 301 0.42 7.97 0.76
N ARG A 302 1.62 8.52 0.93
CA ARG A 302 2.54 8.13 2.00
C ARG A 302 3.13 9.33 2.74
N ASP A 303 3.24 10.46 2.06
CA ASP A 303 3.65 11.72 2.67
C ASP A 303 2.57 12.23 3.62
N ALA A 304 3.00 12.90 4.68
CA ALA A 304 2.15 13.52 5.69
C ALA A 304 2.74 14.89 6.06
N TRP A 305 1.93 15.80 6.58
CA TRP A 305 2.44 17.07 7.12
C TRP A 305 3.38 16.92 8.32
N VAL A 306 3.11 15.96 9.21
CA VAL A 306 3.97 15.70 10.39
C VAL A 306 4.08 14.20 10.64
N LEU A 307 3.22 13.65 11.51
CA LEU A 307 3.21 12.25 11.90
C LEU A 307 2.27 11.42 11.02
N GLY A 308 1.08 11.97 10.75
CA GLY A 308 0.10 11.39 9.84
C GLY A 308 -0.54 10.10 10.33
N GLY A 309 -0.77 9.96 11.64
CA GLY A 309 -1.30 8.74 12.26
C GLY A 309 -2.56 8.20 11.58
N ALA A 310 -3.52 9.08 11.29
CA ALA A 310 -4.62 8.80 10.38
C ALA A 310 -4.20 9.07 8.92
N ASP A 311 -3.83 10.30 8.62
CA ASP A 311 -3.57 10.76 7.25
C ASP A 311 -2.06 10.81 6.93
N PRO A 312 -1.50 9.88 6.15
CA PRO A 312 -2.13 8.70 5.53
C PRO A 312 -1.69 7.37 6.14
N VAL A 313 -0.98 7.37 7.29
CA VAL A 313 -0.35 6.15 7.80
C VAL A 313 -1.37 5.05 8.06
N SER A 314 -2.61 5.40 8.43
CA SER A 314 -3.70 4.43 8.58
C SER A 314 -4.04 3.70 7.27
N GLY A 315 -4.14 4.42 6.14
CA GLY A 315 -4.36 3.81 4.83
C GLY A 315 -3.14 3.08 4.31
N THR A 316 -1.94 3.61 4.52
CA THR A 316 -0.70 2.93 4.16
C THR A 316 -0.59 1.59 4.91
N ALA A 317 -1.00 1.53 6.18
CA ALA A 317 -1.07 0.30 6.96
C ALA A 317 -2.09 -0.69 6.39
N ALA A 318 -3.28 -0.23 5.97
CA ALA A 318 -4.27 -1.06 5.31
C ALA A 318 -3.77 -1.58 3.95
N LEU A 319 -3.13 -0.75 3.13
CA LEU A 319 -2.50 -1.14 1.87
C LEU A 319 -1.42 -2.19 2.08
N HIS A 320 -0.58 -2.03 3.11
CA HIS A 320 0.41 -3.03 3.47
C HIS A 320 -0.23 -4.39 3.77
N GLU A 321 -1.34 -4.43 4.49
CA GLU A 321 -2.02 -5.69 4.81
C GLU A 321 -2.64 -6.34 3.57
N ILE A 322 -3.20 -5.54 2.64
CA ILE A 322 -3.67 -6.03 1.34
C ILE A 322 -2.52 -6.67 0.55
N VAL A 323 -1.36 -6.00 0.49
CA VAL A 323 -0.16 -6.51 -0.20
C VAL A 323 0.34 -7.81 0.45
N ARG A 324 0.33 -7.90 1.79
CA ARG A 324 0.67 -9.15 2.50
C ARG A 324 -0.28 -10.28 2.13
N GLY A 325 -1.58 -10.00 2.10
CA GLY A 325 -2.62 -10.95 1.68
C GLY A 325 -2.38 -11.47 0.26
N PHE A 326 -2.13 -10.57 -0.70
CA PHE A 326 -1.79 -10.96 -2.08
C PHE A 326 -0.48 -11.75 -2.17
N GLY A 327 0.54 -11.33 -1.41
CA GLY A 327 1.81 -12.05 -1.33
C GLY A 327 1.62 -13.49 -0.85
N GLU A 328 0.75 -13.71 0.14
CA GLU A 328 0.43 -15.05 0.63
C GLU A 328 -0.34 -15.88 -0.41
N LEU A 329 -1.32 -15.30 -1.08
CA LEU A 329 -2.04 -15.97 -2.18
C LEU A 329 -1.07 -16.38 -3.30
N LEU A 330 -0.15 -15.51 -3.70
CA LEU A 330 0.88 -15.82 -4.71
C LEU A 330 1.75 -17.01 -4.30
N ARG A 331 2.14 -17.11 -3.03
CA ARG A 331 2.92 -18.26 -2.51
C ARG A 331 2.12 -19.56 -2.55
N GLN A 332 0.80 -19.49 -2.40
CA GLN A 332 -0.11 -20.62 -2.55
C GLN A 332 -0.41 -20.97 -4.02
N GLY A 333 0.18 -20.24 -4.97
CA GLY A 333 0.03 -20.49 -6.40
C GLY A 333 -1.16 -19.79 -7.04
N TRP A 334 -1.80 -18.86 -6.33
CA TRP A 334 -2.77 -17.96 -6.96
C TRP A 334 -2.05 -17.10 -8.00
N LYS A 335 -2.75 -16.84 -9.10
CA LYS A 335 -2.35 -15.85 -10.09
C LYS A 335 -3.61 -15.11 -10.50
N PRO A 336 -3.61 -13.77 -10.44
CA PRO A 336 -4.80 -13.00 -10.75
C PRO A 336 -5.20 -13.14 -12.22
N LEU A 337 -6.50 -13.05 -12.50
CA LEU A 337 -6.96 -13.02 -13.90
C LEU A 337 -6.52 -11.73 -14.59
N ARG A 338 -6.69 -10.56 -13.97
CA ARG A 338 -6.20 -9.25 -14.47
C ARG A 338 -4.87 -8.86 -13.85
N THR A 339 -4.16 -7.89 -14.43
CA THR A 339 -2.95 -7.36 -13.79
C THR A 339 -3.33 -6.44 -12.64
N ILE A 340 -2.62 -6.51 -11.53
CA ILE A 340 -2.76 -5.55 -10.42
C ILE A 340 -1.55 -4.61 -10.46
N LEU A 341 -1.80 -3.31 -10.42
CA LEU A 341 -0.81 -2.27 -10.19
C LEU A 341 -1.07 -1.65 -8.82
N ILE A 342 -0.04 -1.56 -8.00
CA ILE A 342 -0.07 -1.03 -6.64
C ILE A 342 0.82 0.20 -6.61
N ALA A 343 0.31 1.32 -6.12
CA ALA A 343 1.00 2.59 -6.06
C ALA A 343 1.04 3.11 -4.62
N SER A 344 2.21 3.58 -4.21
CA SER A 344 2.39 4.40 -3.02
C SER A 344 2.82 5.80 -3.48
N TRP A 345 1.85 6.71 -3.51
CA TRP A 345 1.99 8.08 -3.98
C TRP A 345 2.79 8.93 -2.99
N ASP A 346 3.33 10.03 -3.48
CA ASP A 346 4.15 10.99 -2.74
C ASP A 346 3.69 12.40 -3.10
N ALA A 347 3.88 13.37 -2.20
CA ALA A 347 3.43 14.75 -2.36
C ALA A 347 1.92 14.90 -2.63
N GLU A 348 1.08 14.01 -2.08
CA GLU A 348 -0.38 14.18 -2.10
C GLU A 348 -0.79 15.41 -1.29
N GLU A 349 -0.17 15.61 -0.13
CA GLU A 349 -0.51 16.67 0.83
C GLU A 349 -0.33 18.08 0.26
N HIS A 350 0.50 18.17 -0.77
CA HIS A 350 0.85 19.39 -1.49
C HIS A 350 -0.10 19.68 -2.65
N GLY A 351 -1.03 18.78 -2.98
CA GLY A 351 -2.04 18.99 -4.02
C GLY A 351 -2.17 17.83 -4.99
N LEU A 352 -2.12 16.59 -4.50
CA LEU A 352 -2.23 15.35 -5.28
C LEU A 352 -1.10 15.19 -6.30
N VAL A 353 0.11 15.68 -5.98
CA VAL A 353 1.18 15.85 -6.97
C VAL A 353 1.58 14.50 -7.55
N GLY A 354 2.02 13.54 -6.72
CA GLY A 354 2.55 12.27 -7.22
C GLY A 354 1.58 11.49 -8.09
N SER A 355 0.33 11.32 -7.67
CA SER A 355 -0.67 10.62 -8.48
C SER A 355 -1.02 11.38 -9.76
N THR A 356 -1.16 12.71 -9.69
CA THR A 356 -1.43 13.55 -10.86
C THR A 356 -0.32 13.46 -11.88
N GLU A 357 0.95 13.61 -11.48
CA GLU A 357 2.10 13.52 -12.39
C GLU A 357 2.15 12.15 -13.09
N TYR A 358 1.87 11.06 -12.35
CA TYR A 358 1.78 9.72 -12.94
C TYR A 358 0.62 9.61 -13.95
N GLY A 359 -0.55 10.15 -13.60
CA GLY A 359 -1.72 10.16 -14.48
C GLY A 359 -1.50 11.00 -15.74
N GLU A 360 -0.69 12.05 -15.68
CA GLU A 360 -0.31 12.86 -16.84
C GLU A 360 0.76 12.19 -17.71
N ASP A 361 1.73 11.51 -17.10
CA ASP A 361 2.79 10.77 -17.80
C ASP A 361 2.24 9.55 -18.58
N PHE A 362 1.30 8.84 -17.96
CA PHE A 362 0.75 7.58 -18.49
C PHE A 362 -0.71 7.69 -18.93
N ALA A 363 -1.20 8.89 -19.25
CA ALA A 363 -2.60 9.14 -19.61
C ALA A 363 -3.14 8.16 -20.67
N GLU A 364 -2.41 7.99 -21.78
CA GLU A 364 -2.82 7.07 -22.87
C GLU A 364 -2.90 5.62 -22.39
N TRP A 365 -1.88 5.15 -21.66
CA TRP A 365 -1.82 3.79 -21.14
C TRP A 365 -2.92 3.51 -20.12
N ILE A 366 -3.21 4.47 -19.23
CA ILE A 366 -4.29 4.37 -18.24
C ILE A 366 -5.64 4.33 -18.95
N SER A 367 -5.88 5.25 -19.89
CA SER A 367 -7.13 5.30 -20.66
C SER A 367 -7.35 4.06 -21.53
N GLU A 368 -6.29 3.34 -21.91
CA GLU A 368 -6.42 2.07 -22.63
C GLU A 368 -6.70 0.90 -21.67
N HIS A 369 -5.88 0.73 -20.63
CA HIS A 369 -5.79 -0.53 -19.89
C HIS A 369 -6.36 -0.51 -18.46
N ALA A 370 -6.44 0.64 -17.80
CA ALA A 370 -6.89 0.71 -16.40
C ALA A 370 -8.40 0.54 -16.28
N VAL A 371 -8.84 -0.53 -15.62
CA VAL A 371 -10.25 -0.89 -15.47
C VAL A 371 -10.91 -0.11 -14.33
N ALA A 372 -10.23 -0.02 -13.19
CA ALA A 372 -10.71 0.65 -12.00
C ALA A 372 -9.53 1.09 -11.12
N TYR A 373 -9.75 2.13 -10.32
CA TYR A 373 -8.82 2.63 -9.31
C TYR A 373 -9.44 2.48 -7.91
N ILE A 374 -8.74 1.80 -7.00
CA ILE A 374 -9.10 1.68 -5.59
C ILE A 374 -8.19 2.58 -4.79
N ASN A 375 -8.75 3.63 -4.20
CA ASN A 375 -8.04 4.50 -3.29
C ASN A 375 -8.09 3.96 -1.86
N VAL A 376 -6.99 4.13 -1.14
CA VAL A 376 -6.91 3.99 0.31
C VAL A 376 -6.19 5.23 0.82
N ASP A 377 -6.89 6.14 1.47
CA ASP A 377 -6.29 7.37 2.01
C ASP A 377 -6.26 7.27 3.55
N VAL A 378 -7.31 7.74 4.22
CA VAL A 378 -7.52 7.48 5.65
C VAL A 378 -8.35 6.20 5.82
N ALA A 379 -7.74 5.15 6.38
CA ALA A 379 -8.48 3.95 6.76
C ALA A 379 -9.44 4.22 7.92
N THR A 380 -9.00 5.00 8.93
CA THR A 380 -9.87 5.38 10.05
C THR A 380 -9.40 6.64 10.77
N SER A 381 -10.35 7.52 11.06
CA SER A 381 -10.27 8.69 11.94
C SER A 381 -11.52 8.82 12.83
N GLY A 382 -12.31 7.76 12.97
CA GLY A 382 -13.56 7.78 13.74
C GLY A 382 -14.40 6.51 13.58
N SER A 383 -15.68 6.59 13.93
CA SER A 383 -16.57 5.42 14.04
C SER A 383 -17.44 5.14 12.82
N LYS A 384 -17.75 6.14 11.99
CA LYS A 384 -18.71 5.99 10.90
C LYS A 384 -18.03 5.57 9.61
N TRP A 385 -18.54 4.50 8.97
CA TRP A 385 -18.06 4.10 7.65
C TRP A 385 -18.52 5.08 6.57
N ASN A 386 -17.58 5.71 5.88
CA ASN A 386 -17.83 6.61 4.76
C ASN A 386 -17.56 5.88 3.44
N VAL A 387 -18.46 6.08 2.48
CA VAL A 387 -18.46 5.31 1.23
C VAL A 387 -18.60 6.24 0.03
N TYR A 388 -17.52 6.37 -0.73
CA TYR A 388 -17.49 7.15 -1.97
C TYR A 388 -17.03 6.29 -3.15
N GLY A 389 -17.59 6.55 -4.32
CA GLY A 389 -17.17 5.89 -5.55
C GLY A 389 -18.01 6.20 -6.77
N SER A 390 -17.52 5.79 -7.93
CA SER A 390 -18.28 5.79 -9.18
C SER A 390 -19.57 4.96 -9.01
N PRO A 391 -20.71 5.42 -9.53
CA PRO A 391 -21.98 4.67 -9.49
C PRO A 391 -21.88 3.25 -10.07
N SER A 392 -21.01 3.07 -11.06
CA SER A 392 -20.71 1.78 -11.68
C SER A 392 -20.12 0.76 -10.70
N LEU A 393 -19.48 1.20 -9.61
CA LEU A 393 -18.92 0.34 -8.54
C LEU A 393 -19.86 0.15 -7.35
N ALA A 394 -20.96 0.91 -7.25
CA ALA A 394 -21.74 0.99 -6.03
C ALA A 394 -22.30 -0.37 -5.52
N HIS A 395 -22.72 -1.24 -6.44
CA HIS A 395 -23.19 -2.59 -6.10
C HIS A 395 -22.05 -3.48 -5.59
N LEU A 396 -20.88 -3.40 -6.22
CA LEU A 396 -19.71 -4.16 -5.79
C LEU A 396 -19.27 -3.72 -4.39
N ILE A 397 -19.23 -2.41 -4.14
CA ILE A 397 -18.88 -1.84 -2.84
C ILE A 397 -19.83 -2.37 -1.77
N LYS A 398 -21.14 -2.20 -2.00
CA LYS A 398 -22.17 -2.66 -1.05
C LYS A 398 -22.11 -4.16 -0.79
N GLN A 399 -22.03 -4.98 -1.84
CA GLN A 399 -21.97 -6.43 -1.69
C GLN A 399 -20.71 -6.87 -0.93
N THR A 400 -19.58 -6.20 -1.15
CA THR A 400 -18.33 -6.54 -0.45
C THR A 400 -18.40 -6.15 1.03
N ALA A 401 -18.96 -4.98 1.34
CA ALA A 401 -19.14 -4.55 2.72
C ALA A 401 -20.16 -5.42 3.50
N LEU A 402 -21.17 -5.98 2.83
CA LEU A 402 -22.11 -6.92 3.44
C LEU A 402 -21.45 -8.27 3.81
N ASP A 403 -20.37 -8.65 3.13
CA ASP A 403 -19.64 -9.89 3.40
C ASP A 403 -18.52 -9.72 4.45
N VAL A 404 -18.22 -8.48 4.84
CA VAL A 404 -17.26 -8.17 5.90
C VAL A 404 -18.01 -7.96 7.22
N PRO A 405 -17.63 -8.66 8.30
CA PRO A 405 -18.22 -8.42 9.62
C PRO A 405 -18.02 -6.98 10.08
N HIS A 406 -18.98 -6.44 10.80
CA HIS A 406 -18.82 -5.16 11.48
C HIS A 406 -17.64 -5.23 12.47
N PRO A 407 -16.75 -4.23 12.53
CA PRO A 407 -15.54 -4.28 13.36
C PRO A 407 -15.83 -4.35 14.86
N ILE A 408 -16.86 -3.63 15.32
CA ILE A 408 -17.24 -3.56 16.74
C ILE A 408 -18.49 -4.40 17.09
N THR A 409 -19.58 -4.25 16.34
CA THR A 409 -20.89 -4.81 16.71
C THR A 409 -21.12 -6.22 16.14
N LYS A 410 -21.12 -7.24 17.00
CA LYS A 410 -21.38 -8.63 16.58
C LYS A 410 -22.74 -8.80 15.91
N GLY A 411 -22.76 -9.56 14.81
CA GLY A 411 -23.98 -9.88 14.06
C GLY A 411 -24.39 -8.81 13.03
N LYS A 412 -23.69 -7.67 12.99
CA LYS A 412 -23.80 -6.68 11.91
C LYS A 412 -22.67 -6.84 10.88
N THR A 413 -22.80 -6.16 9.76
CA THR A 413 -21.83 -6.10 8.65
C THR A 413 -21.13 -4.74 8.63
N LEU A 414 -20.03 -4.62 7.88
CA LEU A 414 -19.36 -3.32 7.65
C LEU A 414 -20.32 -2.30 7.03
N TRP A 415 -21.26 -2.75 6.19
CA TRP A 415 -22.25 -1.86 5.58
C TRP A 415 -23.18 -1.18 6.61
N ASP A 416 -23.40 -1.80 7.76
CA ASP A 416 -24.22 -1.25 8.85
C ASP A 416 -23.47 -0.15 9.64
N ALA A 417 -22.13 -0.14 9.60
CA ALA A 417 -21.30 0.84 10.32
C ALA A 417 -21.42 2.28 9.75
N ARG A 418 -22.12 2.46 8.63
CA ARG A 418 -22.48 3.80 8.10
C ARG A 418 -23.45 4.55 9.02
N ASP A 419 -24.15 3.82 9.89
CA ASP A 419 -25.10 4.35 10.87
C ASP A 419 -24.54 4.34 12.30
N ASP A 420 -23.24 4.08 12.49
CA ASP A 420 -22.61 4.16 13.80
C ASP A 420 -22.64 5.60 14.36
N GLU A 421 -22.80 5.71 15.67
CA GLU A 421 -23.01 6.99 16.36
C GLU A 421 -21.75 7.49 17.08
N GLY A 422 -20.73 6.66 17.30
CA GLY A 422 -19.53 6.99 18.08
C GLY A 422 -19.60 6.49 19.53
N PRO A 423 -18.46 6.44 20.26
CA PRO A 423 -18.40 5.85 21.60
C PRO A 423 -18.88 6.79 22.72
N PHE A 424 -18.93 8.12 22.53
CA PHE A 424 -19.19 9.09 23.59
C PHE A 424 -20.67 9.52 23.71
N THR A 425 -21.61 8.57 23.75
CA THR A 425 -23.07 8.80 23.65
C THR A 425 -23.82 9.01 24.99
N GLY A 426 -23.10 9.13 26.11
CA GLY A 426 -23.66 9.18 27.48
C GLY A 426 -23.84 10.57 28.10
N LEU A 427 -23.94 11.62 27.29
CA LEU A 427 -23.96 13.00 27.77
C LEU A 427 -25.30 13.40 28.42
N ASN A 428 -25.22 14.22 29.47
CA ASN A 428 -26.39 14.75 30.18
C ASN A 428 -27.21 15.64 29.23
N GLY A 429 -28.52 15.81 29.48
CA GLY A 429 -29.40 16.67 28.68
C GLY A 429 -29.04 18.17 28.65
N SER A 430 -27.94 18.57 29.28
CA SER A 430 -27.34 19.91 29.25
C SER A 430 -26.15 20.04 28.30
N ALA A 431 -25.72 18.97 27.63
CA ALA A 431 -24.60 19.02 26.69
C ALA A 431 -24.93 19.92 25.49
N ARG A 432 -23.96 20.75 25.12
CA ARG A 432 -24.09 21.74 24.06
C ARG A 432 -23.40 21.23 22.80
N VAL A 433 -24.03 21.47 21.66
CA VAL A 433 -23.43 21.26 20.34
C VAL A 433 -23.82 22.45 19.48
N ASP A 434 -22.92 22.88 18.61
CA ASP A 434 -23.22 23.98 17.71
C ASP A 434 -24.33 23.59 16.73
N VAL A 435 -25.32 24.48 16.58
CA VAL A 435 -26.50 24.25 15.74
C VAL A 435 -26.11 24.17 14.26
N GLU A 436 -25.12 24.95 13.82
CA GLU A 436 -24.65 24.95 12.44
C GLU A 436 -23.97 23.62 12.12
N TYR A 437 -23.09 23.15 13.01
CA TYR A 437 -22.43 21.85 12.88
C TYR A 437 -23.44 20.70 12.78
N ILE A 438 -24.38 20.60 13.72
CA ILE A 438 -25.32 19.47 13.75
C ILE A 438 -26.27 19.48 12.55
N MET A 439 -26.70 20.67 12.11
CA MET A 439 -27.53 20.79 10.90
C MET A 439 -26.76 20.41 9.63
N ASN A 440 -25.49 20.80 9.52
CA ASN A 440 -24.63 20.41 8.41
C ASN A 440 -24.38 18.89 8.41
N TYR A 441 -24.09 18.30 9.58
CA TYR A 441 -23.94 16.86 9.74
C TYR A 441 -25.21 16.09 9.35
N GLU A 442 -26.38 16.54 9.82
CA GLU A 442 -27.66 15.95 9.46
C GLU A 442 -27.98 16.11 7.97
N ARG A 443 -27.66 17.26 7.37
CA ARG A 443 -27.83 17.49 5.92
C ARG A 443 -26.99 16.51 5.11
N ALA A 444 -25.71 16.37 5.45
CA ALA A 444 -24.81 15.39 4.81
C ALA A 444 -25.32 13.95 4.99
N LYS A 445 -25.80 13.59 6.19
CA LYS A 445 -26.41 12.28 6.46
C LYS A 445 -27.68 12.04 5.65
N ARG A 446 -28.54 13.06 5.48
CA ARG A 446 -29.75 12.98 4.64
C ARG A 446 -29.40 12.84 3.17
N GLN A 447 -28.43 13.60 2.68
CA GLN A 447 -27.93 13.47 1.30
C GLN A 447 -27.38 12.07 1.02
N GLY A 448 -26.56 11.53 1.92
CA GLY A 448 -26.05 10.16 1.79
C GLY A 448 -27.13 9.08 1.83
N ARG A 449 -28.22 9.28 2.59
CA ARG A 449 -29.39 8.38 2.60
C ARG A 449 -30.29 8.53 1.39
N ALA A 450 -30.30 9.72 0.76
CA ALA A 450 -31.05 9.98 -0.46
C ALA A 450 -30.44 9.32 -1.69
N SER A 451 -29.12 9.05 -1.67
CA SER A 451 -28.48 8.20 -2.67
C SER A 451 -29.15 6.82 -2.67
N LYS A 452 -29.76 6.45 -3.81
CA LYS A 452 -30.45 5.16 -3.98
C LYS A 452 -29.51 3.97 -3.77
N THR A 453 -28.21 4.16 -4.05
CA THR A 453 -27.18 3.13 -3.86
C THR A 453 -26.60 3.13 -2.45
N GLY A 454 -26.69 4.26 -1.73
CA GLY A 454 -26.02 4.48 -0.45
C GLY A 454 -24.51 4.71 -0.61
N VAL A 455 -24.05 5.02 -1.82
CA VAL A 455 -22.67 5.40 -2.17
C VAL A 455 -22.71 6.84 -2.66
N ASN A 456 -21.78 7.67 -2.18
CA ASN A 456 -21.69 9.07 -2.56
C ASN A 456 -20.74 9.26 -3.76
N PRO A 457 -20.98 10.27 -4.62
CA PRO A 457 -20.06 10.59 -5.70
C PRO A 457 -18.72 11.13 -5.17
N LEU A 458 -17.64 10.86 -5.93
CA LEU A 458 -16.30 11.35 -5.63
C LEU A 458 -16.10 12.79 -6.14
N GLY A 459 -15.57 13.67 -5.29
CA GLY A 459 -15.27 15.06 -5.61
C GLY A 459 -13.80 15.24 -5.99
N SER A 460 -13.01 15.83 -5.10
CA SER A 460 -11.55 15.82 -5.14
C SER A 460 -11.05 15.65 -3.69
N GLY A 461 -9.74 15.75 -3.47
CA GLY A 461 -9.14 15.66 -2.13
C GLY A 461 -8.51 14.31 -1.81
N SER A 462 -8.24 13.50 -2.83
CA SER A 462 -7.29 12.39 -2.75
C SER A 462 -6.88 11.93 -4.17
N ASP A 463 -5.98 10.96 -4.25
CA ASP A 463 -5.30 10.51 -5.46
C ASP A 463 -6.21 9.96 -6.58
N TYR A 464 -7.46 9.60 -6.28
CA TYR A 464 -8.43 9.18 -7.31
C TYR A 464 -8.75 10.28 -8.33
N THR A 465 -8.41 11.53 -8.03
CA THR A 465 -8.83 12.71 -8.79
C THR A 465 -8.38 12.68 -10.26
N VAL A 466 -7.14 12.25 -10.52
CA VAL A 466 -6.63 12.14 -11.89
C VAL A 466 -7.24 10.95 -12.64
N PHE A 467 -7.52 9.86 -11.93
CA PHE A 467 -8.07 8.64 -12.51
C PHE A 467 -9.52 8.85 -12.97
N LEU A 468 -10.37 9.42 -12.13
CA LEU A 468 -11.79 9.60 -12.46
C LEU A 468 -12.02 10.87 -13.27
N GLN A 469 -11.72 12.05 -12.72
CA GLN A 469 -12.20 13.31 -13.25
C GLN A 469 -11.43 13.79 -14.49
N ARG A 470 -10.22 13.25 -14.72
CA ARG A 470 -9.41 13.54 -15.90
C ARG A 470 -9.37 12.39 -16.90
N LEU A 471 -9.23 11.15 -16.45
CA LEU A 471 -9.00 9.98 -17.33
C LEU A 471 -10.22 9.03 -17.47
N GLY A 472 -11.27 9.21 -16.66
CA GLY A 472 -12.52 8.46 -16.78
C GLY A 472 -12.40 7.00 -16.33
N VAL A 473 -11.58 6.72 -15.32
CA VAL A 473 -11.43 5.41 -14.69
C VAL A 473 -12.35 5.32 -13.48
N ALA A 474 -13.18 4.28 -13.43
CA ALA A 474 -14.11 4.07 -12.32
C ALA A 474 -13.32 3.95 -11.01
N SER A 475 -13.64 4.79 -10.04
CA SER A 475 -12.82 4.98 -8.84
C SER A 475 -13.62 4.86 -7.56
N THR A 476 -12.97 4.56 -6.44
CA THR A 476 -13.61 4.49 -5.11
C THR A 476 -12.64 4.88 -4.01
N ASP A 477 -13.19 5.46 -2.95
CA ASP A 477 -12.47 5.86 -1.74
C ASP A 477 -13.34 5.61 -0.51
N GLN A 478 -12.81 4.89 0.48
CA GLN A 478 -13.59 4.36 1.60
C GLN A 478 -12.74 4.22 2.86
N GLY A 479 -13.30 4.72 3.97
CA GLY A 479 -12.63 4.82 5.25
C GLY A 479 -13.63 5.10 6.38
N PHE A 480 -13.20 4.96 7.62
CA PHE A 480 -13.99 5.38 8.77
C PHE A 480 -13.71 6.85 9.10
N GLY A 481 -14.74 7.69 9.18
CA GLY A 481 -14.64 9.07 9.65
C GLY A 481 -15.42 9.32 10.94
N GLY A 482 -15.31 10.54 11.45
CA GLY A 482 -15.92 10.95 12.72
C GLY A 482 -17.45 11.08 12.69
N THR A 483 -18.05 10.89 13.86
CA THR A 483 -19.41 11.28 14.22
C THR A 483 -19.39 12.44 15.23
N PRO A 484 -20.54 13.06 15.53
CA PRO A 484 -20.64 14.04 16.61
C PRO A 484 -20.25 13.52 18.00
N TYR A 485 -20.14 12.19 18.17
CA TYR A 485 -19.79 11.56 19.45
C TYR A 485 -18.46 10.78 19.37
N ASP A 486 -17.63 11.06 18.37
CA ASP A 486 -16.23 10.61 18.33
C ASP A 486 -15.32 11.70 18.91
N ALA A 487 -14.11 11.30 19.33
CA ALA A 487 -13.08 12.30 19.64
C ALA A 487 -12.76 13.11 18.37
N PRO A 488 -12.64 14.44 18.44
CA PRO A 488 -12.21 15.24 17.30
C PRO A 488 -10.87 14.78 16.75
N TYR A 489 -10.81 14.69 15.43
CA TYR A 489 -9.60 14.37 14.69
C TYR A 489 -8.71 15.62 14.58
N HIS A 490 -7.48 15.52 15.08
CA HIS A 490 -6.44 16.54 15.00
C HIS A 490 -5.76 16.55 13.61
N TYR A 491 -6.56 16.70 12.57
CA TYR A 491 -6.13 16.67 11.18
C TYR A 491 -4.92 17.59 10.92
N HIS A 492 -3.85 17.05 10.31
CA HIS A 492 -2.60 17.75 9.94
C HIS A 492 -1.87 18.48 11.10
N SER A 493 -2.20 18.14 12.34
CA SER A 493 -1.52 18.61 13.54
C SER A 493 -0.44 17.61 13.96
N ILE A 494 0.49 18.05 14.82
CA ILE A 494 1.42 17.13 15.50
C ILE A 494 0.69 16.07 16.34
N TYR A 495 -0.60 16.31 16.65
CA TYR A 495 -1.46 15.41 17.40
C TYR A 495 -2.22 14.40 16.53
N ASP A 496 -2.05 14.42 15.20
CA ASP A 496 -2.38 13.27 14.36
C ASP A 496 -1.35 12.15 14.58
N SER A 497 -1.40 11.55 15.76
CA SER A 497 -0.39 10.61 16.26
C SER A 497 -0.93 9.18 16.32
N VAL A 498 0.01 8.22 16.38
CA VAL A 498 -0.34 6.80 16.61
C VAL A 498 -1.03 6.64 17.96
N ARG A 499 -0.65 7.41 18.97
CA ARG A 499 -1.32 7.39 20.28
C ARG A 499 -2.79 7.79 20.16
N TRP A 500 -3.11 8.88 19.45
CA TRP A 500 -4.50 9.28 19.23
C TRP A 500 -5.31 8.18 18.52
N GLN A 501 -4.68 7.52 17.53
CA GLN A 501 -5.27 6.36 16.85
C GLN A 501 -5.59 5.20 17.80
N GLU A 502 -4.64 4.83 18.66
CA GLU A 502 -4.79 3.71 19.60
C GLU A 502 -5.79 4.00 20.73
N GLU A 503 -5.90 5.25 21.18
CA GLU A 503 -6.77 5.62 22.30
C GLU A 503 -8.20 5.97 21.87
N TYR A 504 -8.39 6.61 20.71
CA TYR A 504 -9.69 7.21 20.36
C TYR A 504 -10.25 6.78 19.02
N ALA A 505 -9.46 6.74 17.95
CA ALA A 505 -10.00 6.43 16.61
C ALA A 505 -10.34 4.94 16.46
N ASP A 506 -9.37 4.06 16.74
CA ASP A 506 -9.53 2.62 16.55
C ASP A 506 -8.81 1.78 17.62
N PRO A 507 -9.27 1.82 18.88
CA PRO A 507 -8.72 0.96 19.93
C PRO A 507 -8.76 -0.52 19.53
N GLY A 508 -7.57 -1.13 19.38
CA GLY A 508 -7.42 -2.52 18.95
C GLY A 508 -7.36 -2.75 17.43
N TYR A 509 -7.31 -1.68 16.62
CA TYR A 509 -7.14 -1.70 15.16
C TYR A 509 -8.22 -2.48 14.39
N HIS A 510 -9.43 -2.60 14.95
CA HIS A 510 -10.50 -3.41 14.37
C HIS A 510 -11.06 -2.81 13.08
N ARG A 511 -11.17 -1.48 13.00
CA ARG A 511 -11.63 -0.76 11.80
C ARG A 511 -10.59 -0.81 10.69
N HIS A 512 -9.31 -0.62 11.00
CA HIS A 512 -8.22 -0.81 10.03
C HIS A 512 -8.28 -2.19 9.35
N VAL A 513 -8.48 -3.24 10.15
CA VAL A 513 -8.62 -4.61 9.63
C VAL A 513 -9.85 -4.74 8.74
N ALA A 514 -10.99 -4.16 9.12
CA ALA A 514 -12.20 -4.18 8.30
C ALA A 514 -12.01 -3.47 6.96
N VAL A 515 -11.32 -2.31 6.94
CA VAL A 515 -10.97 -1.59 5.70
C VAL A 515 -10.08 -2.45 4.80
N ALA A 516 -8.98 -2.99 5.35
CA ALA A 516 -8.05 -3.82 4.59
C ALA A 516 -8.74 -5.08 4.01
N GLN A 517 -9.60 -5.73 4.79
CA GLN A 517 -10.40 -6.88 4.34
C GLN A 517 -11.34 -6.50 3.21
N HIS A 518 -12.09 -5.40 3.36
CA HIS A 518 -13.05 -4.93 2.38
C HIS A 518 -12.38 -4.55 1.06
N LEU A 519 -11.37 -3.69 1.10
CA LEU A 519 -10.67 -3.21 -0.10
C LEU A 519 -9.88 -4.33 -0.77
N GLY A 520 -9.25 -5.22 0.01
CA GLY A 520 -8.60 -6.42 -0.53
C GLY A 520 -9.59 -7.38 -1.22
N LEU A 521 -10.76 -7.61 -0.62
CA LEU A 521 -11.81 -8.46 -1.21
C LEU A 521 -12.42 -7.80 -2.47
N MET A 522 -12.61 -6.49 -2.46
CA MET A 522 -13.09 -5.74 -3.62
C MET A 522 -12.08 -5.82 -4.78
N ALA A 523 -10.79 -5.64 -4.50
CA ALA A 523 -9.71 -5.81 -5.47
C ALA A 523 -9.68 -7.24 -6.05
N MET A 524 -9.83 -8.27 -5.21
CA MET A 524 -9.94 -9.67 -5.67
C MET A 524 -11.13 -9.87 -6.62
N ARG A 525 -12.30 -9.30 -6.30
CA ARG A 525 -13.51 -9.41 -7.13
C ARG A 525 -13.36 -8.72 -8.48
N LEU A 526 -12.77 -7.53 -8.52
CA LEU A 526 -12.44 -6.84 -9.78
C LEU A 526 -11.41 -7.62 -10.60
N THR A 527 -10.46 -8.23 -9.92
CA THR A 527 -9.33 -8.91 -10.57
C THR A 527 -9.73 -10.26 -11.16
N ASP A 528 -10.50 -11.08 -10.45
CA ASP A 528 -10.72 -12.49 -10.79
C ASP A 528 -12.07 -12.81 -11.47
N SER A 529 -12.96 -11.83 -11.62
CA SER A 529 -14.24 -12.04 -12.32
C SER A 529 -14.05 -12.15 -13.84
N ILE A 530 -14.80 -13.04 -14.51
CA ILE A 530 -14.74 -13.15 -15.98
C ILE A 530 -15.31 -11.88 -16.63
N ILE A 531 -16.53 -11.52 -16.25
CA ILE A 531 -17.14 -10.23 -16.55
C ILE A 531 -16.76 -9.25 -15.44
N ILE A 532 -16.23 -8.09 -15.81
CA ILE A 532 -15.88 -7.04 -14.85
C ILE A 532 -17.16 -6.62 -14.09
N PRO A 533 -17.15 -6.52 -12.74
CA PRO A 533 -18.33 -6.23 -11.94
C PRO A 533 -18.69 -4.73 -11.94
N LEU A 534 -18.55 -4.04 -13.07
CA LEU A 534 -19.05 -2.68 -13.29
C LEU A 534 -20.52 -2.75 -13.70
N ASN A 535 -21.35 -1.93 -13.07
CA ASN A 535 -22.79 -1.86 -13.32
C ASN A 535 -23.16 -0.56 -14.05
N THR A 536 -23.08 -0.59 -15.37
CA THR A 536 -23.41 0.57 -16.23
C THR A 536 -24.90 0.91 -16.17
N THR A 537 -25.77 -0.07 -15.95
CA THR A 537 -27.21 0.16 -15.77
C THR A 537 -27.48 0.97 -14.51
N GLN A 538 -26.82 0.64 -13.40
CA GLN A 538 -26.92 1.43 -12.17
C GLN A 538 -26.51 2.89 -12.42
N TYR A 539 -25.38 3.10 -13.10
CA TYR A 539 -24.93 4.45 -13.41
C TYR A 539 -25.96 5.18 -14.31
N ALA A 540 -26.45 4.54 -15.37
CA ALA A 540 -27.47 5.13 -16.25
C ALA A 540 -28.76 5.51 -15.51
N PHE A 541 -29.14 4.81 -14.44
CA PHE A 541 -30.25 5.20 -13.56
C PHE A 541 -29.89 6.35 -12.64
N GLU A 542 -28.65 6.43 -12.15
CA GLU A 542 -28.19 7.51 -11.29
C GLU A 542 -28.08 8.85 -12.04
N LEU A 543 -27.85 8.83 -13.36
CA LEU A 543 -27.93 10.03 -14.20
C LEU A 543 -29.31 10.71 -14.15
N GLU A 544 -30.38 9.94 -13.91
CA GLU A 544 -31.72 10.48 -13.70
C GLU A 544 -31.78 11.33 -12.43
N ASP A 545 -31.13 10.88 -11.35
CA ASP A 545 -31.06 11.60 -10.08
C ASP A 545 -30.22 12.89 -10.22
N TYR A 546 -29.22 12.87 -11.11
CA TYR A 546 -28.43 14.05 -11.44
C TYR A 546 -29.27 15.06 -12.22
N ALA A 547 -30.05 14.60 -13.20
CA ALA A 547 -30.99 15.45 -13.94
C ALA A 547 -32.08 16.03 -13.02
N ASP A 548 -32.61 15.26 -12.07
CA ASP A 548 -33.54 15.75 -11.04
C ASP A 548 -32.91 16.88 -10.20
N SER A 549 -31.61 16.76 -9.90
CA SER A 549 -30.89 17.76 -9.12
C SER A 549 -30.69 19.06 -9.90
N VAL A 550 -30.33 18.97 -11.18
CA VAL A 550 -30.26 20.12 -12.09
C VAL A 550 -31.63 20.78 -12.28
N GLU A 551 -32.70 20.00 -12.38
CA GLU A 551 -34.07 20.53 -12.56
C GLU A 551 -34.55 21.32 -11.33
N ARG A 552 -34.20 20.87 -10.12
CA ARG A 552 -34.42 21.64 -8.88
C ARG A 552 -33.66 22.96 -8.89
N LEU A 553 -32.37 22.95 -9.22
CA LEU A 553 -31.56 24.18 -9.35
C LEU A 553 -32.13 25.14 -10.41
N ALA A 554 -32.58 24.60 -11.55
CA ALA A 554 -33.19 25.40 -12.60
C ALA A 554 -34.54 26.00 -12.18
N SER A 555 -35.31 25.30 -11.35
CA SER A 555 -36.59 25.81 -10.81
C SER A 555 -36.37 27.00 -9.88
N GLU A 556 -35.30 27.00 -9.07
CA GLU A 556 -34.90 28.15 -8.25
C GLU A 556 -34.49 29.36 -9.12
N MET A 557 -33.95 29.13 -10.32
CA MET A 557 -33.61 30.17 -11.29
C MET A 557 -34.86 30.70 -12.04
N ASN A 558 -35.90 29.87 -12.24
CA ASN A 558 -37.09 30.17 -13.05
C ASN A 558 -37.98 31.29 -12.49
N ASP A 559 -37.85 31.67 -11.22
CA ASP A 559 -38.47 32.88 -10.65
C ASP A 559 -38.04 34.18 -11.38
N SER A 560 -37.05 34.07 -12.28
CA SER A 560 -36.55 35.13 -13.17
C SER A 560 -37.21 35.16 -14.57
N GLY A 561 -38.15 34.26 -14.88
CA GLY A 561 -38.94 34.27 -16.13
C GLY A 561 -38.35 33.54 -17.36
N LEU A 562 -37.32 32.70 -17.18
CA LEU A 562 -36.59 32.01 -18.26
C LEU A 562 -36.48 30.50 -17.98
N THR A 563 -37.06 29.64 -18.82
CA THR A 563 -37.09 28.18 -18.62
C THR A 563 -35.99 27.42 -19.38
N LEU A 564 -35.35 26.46 -18.69
CA LEU A 564 -34.40 25.49 -19.28
C LEU A 564 -35.12 24.19 -19.64
N ASP A 565 -35.01 23.74 -20.90
CA ASP A 565 -35.60 22.47 -21.34
C ASP A 565 -34.57 21.33 -21.23
N LEU A 566 -34.88 20.32 -20.41
CA LEU A 566 -34.05 19.14 -20.18
C LEU A 566 -34.60 17.88 -20.89
N LYS A 567 -35.63 18.01 -21.73
CA LYS A 567 -36.32 16.87 -22.35
C LYS A 567 -35.40 16.02 -23.23
N ASP A 568 -34.52 16.65 -24.01
CA ASP A 568 -33.57 15.94 -24.86
C ASP A 568 -32.54 15.18 -24.03
N LEU A 569 -32.04 15.80 -22.95
CA LEU A 569 -31.13 15.14 -21.98
C LEU A 569 -31.78 13.92 -21.33
N ARG A 570 -33.00 14.06 -20.81
CA ARG A 570 -33.80 12.95 -20.24
C ARG A 570 -34.03 11.84 -21.28
N SER A 571 -34.26 12.22 -22.53
CA SER A 571 -34.47 11.25 -23.62
C SER A 571 -33.20 10.44 -23.90
N SER A 572 -32.03 11.08 -23.98
CA SER A 572 -30.73 10.39 -24.12
C SER A 572 -30.41 9.51 -22.91
N ILE A 573 -30.68 9.98 -21.68
CA ILE A 573 -30.55 9.14 -20.45
C ILE A 573 -31.45 7.89 -20.55
N SER A 574 -32.72 8.04 -20.96
CA SER A 574 -33.65 6.92 -21.10
C SER A 574 -33.21 5.91 -22.18
N LEU A 575 -32.66 6.39 -23.30
CA LEU A 575 -32.10 5.52 -24.34
C LEU A 575 -30.87 4.76 -23.83
N LEU A 576 -30.00 5.44 -23.09
CA LEU A 576 -28.82 4.84 -22.47
C LEU A 576 -29.18 3.79 -21.42
N GLN A 577 -30.20 4.03 -20.60
CA GLN A 577 -30.73 3.04 -19.64
C GLN A 577 -31.17 1.76 -20.38
N LYS A 578 -31.93 1.90 -21.49
CA LYS A 578 -32.37 0.76 -22.31
C LYS A 578 -31.18 0.00 -22.91
N ALA A 579 -30.17 0.71 -23.41
CA ALA A 579 -28.97 0.10 -23.96
C ALA A 579 -28.14 -0.63 -22.89
N SER A 580 -28.01 -0.05 -21.69
CA SER A 580 -27.31 -0.67 -20.56
C SER A 580 -28.02 -1.93 -20.07
N ILE A 581 -29.35 -1.93 -19.99
CA ILE A 581 -30.14 -3.14 -19.68
C ILE A 581 -29.91 -4.23 -20.74
N LYS A 582 -29.77 -3.86 -22.02
CA LYS A 582 -29.45 -4.81 -23.08
C LYS A 582 -28.03 -5.37 -22.92
N LEU A 583 -27.06 -4.53 -22.54
CA LEU A 583 -25.69 -4.96 -22.24
C LEU A 583 -25.65 -5.93 -21.05
N ASP A 584 -26.49 -5.74 -20.04
CA ASP A 584 -26.62 -6.68 -18.91
C ASP A 584 -27.14 -8.05 -19.35
N LYS A 585 -28.03 -8.12 -20.34
CA LYS A 585 -28.45 -9.41 -20.91
C LYS A 585 -27.31 -10.02 -21.74
N GLU A 586 -26.65 -9.22 -22.56
CA GLU A 586 -25.53 -9.66 -23.40
C GLU A 586 -24.39 -10.24 -22.56
N LYS A 587 -24.04 -9.63 -21.42
CA LYS A 587 -22.96 -10.11 -20.55
C LYS A 587 -23.28 -11.43 -19.87
N ILE A 588 -24.54 -11.62 -19.42
CA ILE A 588 -25.01 -12.88 -18.82
C ILE A 588 -24.92 -14.00 -19.86
N GLU A 589 -25.46 -13.78 -21.05
CA GLU A 589 -25.37 -14.74 -22.14
C GLU A 589 -23.92 -15.01 -22.55
N ALA A 590 -23.06 -14.00 -22.61
CA ALA A 590 -21.65 -14.16 -22.94
C ALA A 590 -20.94 -15.02 -21.89
N GLU A 591 -21.22 -14.80 -20.61
CA GLU A 591 -20.66 -15.57 -19.51
C GLU A 591 -21.14 -17.02 -19.52
N GLU A 592 -22.43 -17.27 -19.74
CA GLU A 592 -22.99 -18.62 -19.87
C GLU A 592 -22.38 -19.36 -21.06
N ASN A 593 -22.30 -18.70 -22.23
CA ASN A 593 -21.67 -19.27 -23.43
C ASN A 593 -20.18 -19.54 -23.21
N PHE A 594 -19.47 -18.68 -22.49
CA PHE A 594 -18.07 -18.89 -22.13
C PHE A 594 -17.91 -20.10 -21.21
N LYS A 595 -18.73 -20.22 -20.16
CA LYS A 595 -18.73 -21.37 -19.24
C LYS A 595 -19.06 -22.67 -19.96
N ASP A 596 -20.06 -22.66 -20.85
CA ASP A 596 -20.44 -23.80 -21.67
C ASP A 596 -19.32 -24.21 -22.64
N ALA A 597 -18.76 -23.26 -23.40
CA ALA A 597 -17.64 -23.51 -24.30
C ALA A 597 -16.40 -24.03 -23.56
N LEU A 598 -16.10 -23.45 -22.40
CA LEU A 598 -15.04 -23.89 -21.50
C LEU A 598 -15.27 -25.33 -21.03
N SER A 599 -16.51 -25.71 -20.68
CA SER A 599 -16.84 -27.07 -20.24
C SER A 599 -16.61 -28.13 -21.33
N LYS A 600 -16.78 -27.73 -22.60
CA LYS A 600 -16.60 -28.56 -23.79
C LYS A 600 -15.15 -28.73 -24.22
N LEU A 601 -14.23 -27.92 -23.68
CA LEU A 601 -12.81 -28.06 -23.99
C LEU A 601 -12.29 -29.42 -23.48
N PRO A 602 -11.53 -30.17 -24.29
CA PRO A 602 -10.92 -31.42 -23.85
C PRO A 602 -10.02 -31.15 -22.63
N ARG A 603 -10.05 -32.03 -21.61
CA ARG A 603 -9.11 -31.95 -20.48
C ARG A 603 -7.73 -32.44 -20.91
N VAL A 604 -6.66 -31.95 -20.27
CA VAL A 604 -5.36 -32.64 -20.33
C VAL A 604 -5.53 -33.98 -19.63
N PRO A 605 -5.37 -35.15 -20.30
CA PRO A 605 -5.20 -36.40 -19.56
C PRO A 605 -3.90 -36.26 -18.78
N GLY A 606 -3.91 -36.53 -17.46
CA GLY A 606 -2.72 -36.46 -16.63
C GLY A 606 -1.55 -37.21 -17.28
N MET A 607 -0.60 -36.47 -17.84
CA MET A 607 0.56 -37.04 -18.51
C MET A 607 1.75 -36.98 -17.56
N HIS A 608 2.15 -38.16 -17.09
CA HIS A 608 3.57 -38.44 -16.94
C HIS A 608 4.26 -38.29 -18.31
N ALA A 609 5.47 -37.78 -18.25
CA ALA A 609 6.32 -37.33 -19.34
C ALA A 609 6.35 -38.25 -20.59
N ASP A 610 6.20 -37.63 -21.77
CA ASP A 610 7.31 -37.68 -22.71
C ASP A 610 7.48 -36.32 -23.40
N ARG A 611 8.71 -35.85 -23.43
CA ARG A 611 9.15 -34.58 -24.02
C ARG A 611 9.35 -34.83 -25.50
N THR A 612 8.47 -34.30 -26.34
CA THR A 612 8.80 -33.40 -27.46
C THR A 612 7.52 -33.15 -28.26
N GLN A 613 7.27 -31.87 -28.58
CA GLN A 613 6.29 -31.39 -29.56
C GLN A 613 4.81 -31.30 -29.11
N SER A 614 4.53 -30.39 -28.17
CA SER A 614 3.22 -29.70 -28.04
C SER A 614 3.32 -28.51 -27.07
N CYS A 615 3.94 -27.40 -27.51
CA CYS A 615 4.22 -26.25 -26.61
C CYS A 615 3.24 -25.08 -26.72
N ARG A 616 2.20 -25.14 -27.57
CA ARG A 616 1.15 -24.10 -27.58
C ARG A 616 -0.21 -24.63 -27.17
N MET A 617 -0.59 -25.84 -27.59
CA MET A 617 -1.88 -26.41 -27.17
C MET A 617 -1.92 -26.84 -25.70
N GLY A 618 -0.81 -27.27 -25.11
CA GLY A 618 -0.76 -27.62 -23.69
C GLY A 618 -1.09 -26.44 -22.77
N LEU A 619 -0.67 -25.22 -23.11
CA LEU A 619 -0.94 -24.02 -22.32
C LEU A 619 -2.43 -23.64 -22.37
N PHE A 620 -3.06 -23.68 -23.54
CA PHE A 620 -4.50 -23.41 -23.68
C PHE A 620 -5.35 -24.42 -22.90
N ILE A 621 -4.99 -25.70 -22.93
CA ILE A 621 -5.73 -26.73 -22.20
C ILE A 621 -5.45 -26.64 -20.69
N GLN A 622 -4.24 -26.28 -20.26
CA GLN A 622 -3.95 -25.99 -18.85
C GLN A 622 -4.69 -24.75 -18.33
N ILE A 623 -4.78 -23.69 -19.13
CA ILE A 623 -5.59 -22.50 -18.84
C ILE A 623 -7.06 -22.89 -18.74
N ALA A 624 -7.57 -23.69 -19.68
CA ALA A 624 -8.95 -24.19 -19.64
C ALA A 624 -9.22 -25.06 -18.42
N ASP A 625 -8.31 -25.96 -18.05
CA ASP A 625 -8.47 -26.82 -16.88
C ASP A 625 -8.33 -26.04 -15.56
N TRP A 626 -7.51 -24.98 -15.53
CA TRP A 626 -7.47 -24.00 -14.44
C TRP A 626 -8.80 -23.23 -14.33
N PHE A 627 -9.32 -22.67 -15.43
CA PHE A 627 -10.63 -21.99 -15.43
C PHE A 627 -11.78 -22.93 -15.01
N LYS A 628 -11.77 -24.19 -15.45
CA LYS A 628 -12.75 -25.20 -15.01
C LYS A 628 -12.65 -25.47 -13.50
N SER A 629 -11.43 -25.46 -12.95
CA SER A 629 -11.19 -25.59 -11.51
C SER A 629 -11.68 -24.36 -10.74
N LEU A 630 -11.39 -23.16 -11.26
CA LEU A 630 -11.81 -21.88 -10.67
C LEU A 630 -13.35 -21.74 -10.62
N LEU A 631 -14.04 -22.24 -11.65
CA LEU A 631 -15.50 -22.18 -11.77
C LEU A 631 -16.25 -23.36 -11.13
N GLY A 632 -15.57 -24.26 -10.43
CA GLY A 632 -16.21 -25.34 -9.67
C GLY A 632 -16.95 -26.40 -10.52
N ILE A 633 -16.63 -26.54 -11.81
CA ILE A 633 -17.32 -27.46 -12.72
C ILE A 633 -16.94 -28.92 -12.41
N ARG A 634 -17.77 -29.64 -11.64
CA ARG A 634 -17.66 -31.10 -11.39
C ARG A 634 -18.18 -31.91 -12.58
N SER A 635 -17.45 -32.95 -13.02
CA SER A 635 -17.77 -33.71 -14.24
C SER A 635 -18.59 -34.98 -13.99
N SER A 636 -19.59 -35.23 -14.84
CA SER A 636 -20.14 -36.54 -15.14
C SER A 636 -19.47 -37.17 -16.39
N ALA A 637 -19.17 -38.46 -16.28
CA ALA A 637 -18.92 -39.46 -17.34
C ALA A 637 -17.73 -39.31 -18.32
N HIS A 638 -16.85 -40.32 -18.25
CA HIS A 638 -15.88 -40.73 -19.27
C HIS A 638 -16.56 -41.26 -20.55
N ARG A 639 -16.11 -40.84 -21.73
CA ARG A 639 -16.01 -41.71 -22.93
C ARG A 639 -14.88 -41.25 -23.86
N ALA A 640 -14.15 -42.23 -24.38
CA ALA A 640 -12.96 -42.08 -25.20
C ALA A 640 -13.29 -41.72 -26.66
N VAL A 641 -12.41 -40.93 -27.31
CA VAL A 641 -12.28 -40.89 -28.78
C VAL A 641 -10.79 -40.77 -29.17
N HIS A 642 -10.42 -41.50 -30.22
CA HIS A 642 -9.08 -41.86 -30.68
C HIS A 642 -8.34 -40.79 -31.50
N LYS A 643 -7.01 -40.95 -31.54
CA LYS A 643 -6.01 -40.28 -32.39
C LYS A 643 -6.25 -40.49 -33.89
N TYR A 644 -6.41 -39.39 -34.63
CA TYR A 644 -5.82 -39.12 -35.97
C TYR A 644 -6.36 -37.74 -36.38
N HIS A 645 -5.57 -36.66 -36.31
CA HIS A 645 -5.84 -35.38 -37.02
C HIS A 645 -4.94 -34.16 -36.65
N ALA A 646 -3.95 -34.28 -35.75
CA ALA A 646 -3.22 -33.11 -35.23
C ALA A 646 -2.44 -32.29 -36.28
N GLN A 647 -1.79 -32.93 -37.27
CA GLN A 647 -0.96 -32.21 -38.25
C GLN A 647 -1.75 -31.39 -39.27
N ARG A 648 -2.99 -31.79 -39.60
CA ARG A 648 -3.85 -31.07 -40.55
C ARG A 648 -4.68 -29.97 -39.86
N TRP A 649 -4.81 -30.05 -38.53
CA TRP A 649 -5.52 -29.06 -37.71
C TRP A 649 -4.68 -27.81 -37.41
N GLU A 650 -3.35 -27.92 -37.35
CA GLU A 650 -2.48 -26.76 -37.12
C GLU A 650 -2.46 -25.80 -38.33
N GLU A 651 -2.42 -26.32 -39.56
CA GLU A 651 -2.58 -25.51 -40.78
C GLU A 651 -3.97 -24.86 -40.86
N TYR A 652 -5.02 -25.57 -40.44
CA TYR A 652 -6.40 -25.07 -40.44
C TYR A 652 -6.64 -24.00 -39.36
N LEU A 653 -6.16 -24.21 -38.13
CA LEU A 653 -6.25 -23.23 -37.03
C LEU A 653 -5.40 -22.00 -37.31
N SER A 654 -4.24 -22.15 -37.92
CA SER A 654 -3.39 -21.00 -38.30
C SER A 654 -4.07 -20.16 -39.38
N ARG A 655 -4.71 -20.78 -40.38
CA ARG A 655 -5.51 -20.08 -41.40
C ARG A 655 -6.76 -19.41 -40.83
N GLN A 656 -7.44 -20.04 -39.86
CA GLN A 656 -8.63 -19.49 -39.20
C GLN A 656 -8.30 -18.36 -38.19
N LEU A 657 -7.17 -18.43 -37.49
CA LEU A 657 -6.66 -17.35 -36.62
C LEU A 657 -6.18 -16.15 -37.44
N LEU A 658 -5.61 -16.37 -38.62
CA LEU A 658 -5.27 -15.30 -39.57
C LEU A 658 -6.53 -14.64 -40.15
N ALA A 659 -7.57 -15.42 -40.48
CA ALA A 659 -8.86 -14.89 -40.95
C ALA A 659 -9.67 -14.18 -39.85
N ALA A 660 -9.57 -14.60 -38.58
CA ALA A 660 -10.28 -13.98 -37.46
C ALA A 660 -9.63 -12.67 -36.95
N ASN A 661 -8.39 -12.38 -37.36
CA ASN A 661 -7.62 -11.20 -36.93
C ASN A 661 -7.64 -10.04 -37.94
N GLY A 662 -8.39 -10.12 -39.05
CA GLY A 662 -8.79 -8.99 -39.91
C GLY A 662 -7.69 -7.99 -40.30
N PHE A 663 -6.85 -8.36 -41.26
CA PHE A 663 -6.46 -7.45 -42.34
C PHE A 663 -7.51 -7.65 -43.44
N ASP A 664 -8.38 -6.67 -43.68
CA ASP A 664 -9.27 -6.63 -44.84
C ASP A 664 -8.96 -5.33 -45.62
N GLU A 665 -8.14 -5.44 -46.66
CA GLU A 665 -8.27 -4.60 -47.84
C GLU A 665 -8.65 -5.52 -49.00
N ASP A 666 -9.79 -5.19 -49.61
CA ASP A 666 -10.26 -5.58 -50.94
C ASP A 666 -10.49 -7.07 -51.22
N PHE A 667 -11.71 -7.56 -50.93
CA PHE A 667 -12.37 -8.54 -51.79
C PHE A 667 -13.90 -8.38 -51.73
N GLU A 668 -14.46 -7.68 -52.73
CA GLU A 668 -15.83 -7.92 -53.19
C GLU A 668 -15.84 -9.26 -53.95
N GLU A 669 -16.71 -10.20 -53.56
CA GLU A 669 -17.73 -10.83 -54.42
C GLU A 669 -18.34 -12.12 -53.82
N GLU A 670 -19.65 -12.20 -54.02
CA GLU A 670 -20.51 -13.38 -54.21
C GLU A 670 -20.64 -14.44 -53.08
N LYS A 671 -21.80 -14.35 -52.42
CA LYS A 671 -22.42 -15.44 -51.67
C LYS A 671 -22.95 -16.49 -52.66
N GLU A 672 -22.33 -17.67 -52.66
CA GLU A 672 -23.04 -18.93 -52.95
C GLU A 672 -22.87 -19.89 -51.77
N ASP A 673 -24.02 -20.43 -51.35
CA ASP A 673 -24.17 -21.41 -50.28
C ASP A 673 -23.35 -22.68 -50.57
N VAL A 674 -22.28 -22.89 -49.79
CA VAL A 674 -21.69 -24.22 -49.62
C VAL A 674 -21.83 -24.60 -48.15
N ASP A 675 -22.86 -25.40 -47.87
CA ASP A 675 -23.07 -26.07 -46.58
C ASP A 675 -21.97 -27.13 -46.37
N ILE A 676 -20.79 -26.69 -45.93
CA ILE A 676 -19.73 -27.58 -45.45
C ILE A 676 -19.94 -27.78 -43.95
N ASN A 677 -20.61 -28.87 -43.62
CA ASN A 677 -20.82 -29.35 -42.26
C ASN A 677 -19.47 -29.78 -41.62
N LEU A 678 -18.67 -28.81 -41.19
CA LEU A 678 -17.42 -29.01 -40.46
C LEU A 678 -17.74 -29.35 -39.00
N PRO A 679 -17.08 -30.36 -38.38
CA PRO A 679 -17.32 -30.70 -36.98
C PRO A 679 -17.01 -29.50 -36.07
N LYS A 680 -17.96 -29.11 -35.22
CA LYS A 680 -17.83 -27.98 -34.27
C LYS A 680 -16.54 -28.14 -33.44
N ASN A 681 -15.54 -27.29 -33.68
CA ASN A 681 -14.29 -27.30 -32.93
C ASN A 681 -14.49 -26.62 -31.56
N PRO A 682 -14.39 -27.35 -30.43
CA PRO A 682 -14.59 -26.76 -29.10
C PRO A 682 -13.60 -25.62 -28.77
N ILE A 683 -12.39 -25.64 -29.35
CA ILE A 683 -11.37 -24.60 -29.15
C ILE A 683 -11.78 -23.30 -29.85
N LEU A 684 -12.27 -23.40 -31.09
CA LEU A 684 -12.72 -22.23 -31.83
C LEU A 684 -13.94 -21.58 -31.17
N GLU A 685 -14.88 -22.40 -30.67
CA GLU A 685 -16.05 -21.92 -29.93
C GLU A 685 -15.66 -21.26 -28.61
N PHE A 686 -14.66 -21.80 -27.89
CA PHE A 686 -14.11 -21.16 -26.70
C PHE A 686 -13.45 -19.81 -27.02
N ILE A 687 -12.64 -19.72 -28.09
CA ILE A 687 -12.01 -18.46 -28.50
C ILE A 687 -13.07 -17.41 -28.86
N LYS A 688 -14.11 -17.79 -29.61
CA LYS A 688 -15.23 -16.90 -29.92
C LYS A 688 -15.94 -16.41 -28.66
N ALA A 689 -16.20 -17.31 -27.71
CA ALA A 689 -16.82 -16.95 -26.44
C ALA A 689 -15.91 -16.02 -25.60
N ALA A 690 -14.61 -16.29 -25.54
CA ALA A 690 -13.63 -15.43 -24.86
C ALA A 690 -13.55 -14.03 -25.50
N ASN A 691 -13.56 -13.95 -26.83
CA ASN A 691 -13.62 -12.68 -27.55
C ASN A 691 -14.92 -11.92 -27.27
N ARG A 692 -16.05 -12.62 -27.10
CA ARG A 692 -17.33 -12.01 -26.69
C ARG A 692 -17.23 -11.42 -25.28
N ILE A 693 -16.66 -12.15 -24.31
CA ILE A 693 -16.37 -11.64 -22.95
C ILE A 693 -15.51 -10.38 -23.02
N SER A 694 -14.39 -10.42 -23.74
CA SER A 694 -13.48 -9.28 -23.86
C SER A 694 -14.18 -8.05 -24.45
N ARG A 695 -15.01 -8.23 -25.49
CA ARG A 695 -15.82 -7.14 -26.06
C ARG A 695 -16.82 -6.57 -25.04
N SER A 696 -17.50 -7.41 -24.27
CA SER A 696 -18.41 -6.96 -23.21
C SER A 696 -17.66 -6.19 -22.12
N ASN A 697 -16.50 -6.68 -21.67
CA ASN A 697 -15.65 -5.98 -20.70
C ASN A 697 -15.19 -4.62 -21.21
N LYS A 698 -14.76 -4.52 -22.48
CA LYS A 698 -14.38 -3.25 -23.11
C LYS A 698 -15.53 -2.24 -23.10
N LYS A 699 -16.78 -2.66 -23.37
CA LYS A 699 -17.96 -1.79 -23.26
C LYS A 699 -18.19 -1.30 -21.83
N LEU A 700 -18.00 -2.16 -20.82
CA LEU A 700 -18.18 -1.79 -19.41
C LEU A 700 -17.15 -0.73 -18.97
N VAL A 701 -15.89 -0.93 -19.30
CA VAL A 701 -14.81 0.02 -18.94
C VAL A 701 -14.96 1.33 -19.70
N ALA A 702 -15.29 1.26 -21.00
CA ALA A 702 -15.44 2.45 -21.81
C ALA A 702 -16.68 3.29 -21.45
N PHE A 703 -17.61 2.75 -20.65
CA PHE A 703 -18.76 3.50 -20.17
C PHE A 703 -18.34 4.71 -19.31
N GLU A 704 -17.45 4.50 -18.33
CA GLU A 704 -16.97 5.57 -17.46
C GLU A 704 -16.16 6.60 -18.27
N ARG A 705 -15.30 6.12 -19.18
CA ARG A 705 -14.48 6.95 -20.07
C ARG A 705 -15.31 7.81 -21.02
N GLY A 706 -16.51 7.38 -21.36
CA GLY A 706 -17.41 8.14 -22.22
C GLY A 706 -17.88 9.46 -21.61
N PHE A 707 -17.67 9.69 -20.30
CA PHE A 707 -17.93 10.98 -19.66
C PHE A 707 -16.81 12.01 -19.80
N ILE A 708 -15.67 11.65 -20.41
CA ILE A 708 -14.55 12.57 -20.64
C ILE A 708 -14.78 13.41 -21.89
N ASP A 709 -14.77 14.73 -21.72
CA ASP A 709 -14.74 15.71 -22.80
C ASP A 709 -13.40 16.46 -22.79
N ASN A 710 -12.65 16.36 -23.89
CA ASN A 710 -11.32 16.97 -24.02
C ASN A 710 -11.32 18.50 -23.93
N ARG A 711 -12.47 19.16 -24.10
CA ARG A 711 -12.62 20.61 -23.89
C ARG A 711 -12.59 20.98 -22.40
N GLY A 712 -12.81 20.01 -21.51
CA GLY A 712 -12.88 20.25 -20.08
C GLY A 712 -14.15 20.97 -19.62
N ILE A 713 -14.16 21.31 -18.34
CA ILE A 713 -15.13 22.19 -17.70
C ILE A 713 -14.57 23.62 -17.75
N LYS A 714 -15.42 24.59 -18.11
CA LYS A 714 -15.03 26.00 -18.27
C LYS A 714 -14.36 26.57 -17.01
N ASP A 715 -13.27 27.31 -17.19
CA ASP A 715 -12.43 27.92 -16.15
C ASP A 715 -11.64 26.90 -15.30
N ARG A 716 -11.68 25.61 -15.65
CA ARG A 716 -11.02 24.51 -14.94
C ARG A 716 -10.84 23.29 -15.87
N GLU A 717 -10.26 23.55 -17.05
CA GLU A 717 -10.20 22.62 -18.19
C GLU A 717 -9.39 21.34 -17.91
N TRP A 718 -8.59 21.34 -16.84
CA TRP A 718 -7.94 20.13 -16.32
C TRP A 718 -8.96 19.04 -15.98
N TYR A 719 -10.12 19.43 -15.44
CA TYR A 719 -11.25 18.54 -15.16
C TYR A 719 -12.06 18.30 -16.44
N ARG A 720 -12.18 17.03 -16.85
CA ARG A 720 -12.79 16.63 -18.13
C ARG A 720 -14.05 15.79 -18.00
N HIS A 721 -14.31 15.25 -16.82
CA HIS A 721 -15.44 14.38 -16.58
C HIS A 721 -16.74 15.18 -16.39
N LEU A 722 -17.65 15.11 -17.36
CA LEU A 722 -18.90 15.87 -17.34
C LEU A 722 -20.00 15.25 -16.46
N GLY A 723 -19.84 14.02 -15.98
CA GLY A 723 -20.76 13.39 -15.03
C GLY A 723 -20.60 13.87 -13.59
N VAL A 724 -19.37 13.92 -13.08
CA VAL A 724 -19.00 14.32 -11.72
C VAL A 724 -17.63 14.99 -11.73
N ALA A 725 -17.46 16.06 -10.95
CA ALA A 725 -16.18 16.74 -10.69
C ALA A 725 -16.27 17.48 -9.34
N PRO A 726 -15.17 17.96 -8.74
CA PRO A 726 -15.27 18.90 -7.62
C PRO A 726 -16.05 20.16 -8.04
N GLY A 727 -16.82 20.72 -7.11
CA GLY A 727 -17.54 21.97 -7.31
C GLY A 727 -16.61 23.18 -7.20
N LYS A 728 -16.81 24.19 -8.04
CA LYS A 728 -15.98 25.41 -8.12
C LYS A 728 -15.70 26.06 -6.75
N TRP A 729 -16.69 26.05 -5.86
CA TRP A 729 -16.65 26.68 -4.52
C TRP A 729 -16.92 25.71 -3.36
N LEU A 730 -16.84 24.40 -3.60
CA LEU A 730 -17.11 23.38 -2.58
C LEU A 730 -15.83 22.72 -2.05
N GLY A 731 -14.65 23.20 -2.47
CA GLY A 731 -13.37 22.55 -2.19
C GLY A 731 -13.36 21.10 -2.69
N TYR A 732 -13.36 20.15 -1.76
CA TYR A 732 -13.40 18.70 -2.02
C TYR A 732 -14.79 18.17 -2.43
N GLY A 733 -15.85 18.93 -2.19
CA GLY A 733 -17.23 18.48 -2.44
C GLY A 733 -17.52 18.20 -3.92
N ALA A 734 -18.10 17.02 -4.20
CA ALA A 734 -18.51 16.64 -5.53
C ALA A 734 -19.73 17.43 -6.02
N THR A 735 -19.75 17.76 -7.31
CA THR A 735 -20.92 18.28 -8.02
C THR A 735 -21.24 17.35 -9.19
N THR A 736 -22.52 16.99 -9.33
CA THR A 736 -23.02 16.19 -10.45
C THR A 736 -23.43 17.08 -11.62
N PHE A 737 -23.19 16.62 -12.85
CA PHE A 737 -23.25 17.46 -14.05
C PHE A 737 -22.61 18.84 -13.85
N PRO A 738 -21.35 18.88 -13.39
CA PRO A 738 -20.71 20.09 -12.86
C PRO A 738 -20.84 21.31 -13.77
N ALA A 739 -20.50 21.19 -15.06
CA ALA A 739 -20.57 22.32 -15.99
C ALA A 739 -21.99 22.89 -16.12
N LEU A 740 -23.01 22.03 -16.13
CA LEU A 740 -24.42 22.44 -16.22
C LEU A 740 -24.93 23.02 -14.89
N SER A 741 -24.64 22.34 -13.79
CA SER A 741 -25.01 22.77 -12.44
C SER A 741 -24.41 24.13 -12.09
N GLU A 742 -23.14 24.35 -12.43
CA GLU A 742 -22.44 25.62 -12.20
C GLU A 742 -22.97 26.74 -13.11
N ALA A 743 -23.28 26.44 -14.37
CA ALA A 743 -23.89 27.41 -15.29
C ALA A 743 -25.25 27.96 -14.77
N ILE A 744 -25.99 27.14 -14.01
CA ILE A 744 -27.29 27.50 -13.43
C ILE A 744 -27.10 28.16 -12.06
N ALA A 745 -26.43 27.48 -11.13
CA ALA A 745 -26.37 27.89 -9.73
C ALA A 745 -25.39 29.04 -9.47
N ILE A 746 -24.30 29.12 -10.24
CA ILE A 746 -23.23 30.11 -10.04
C ILE A 746 -23.33 31.20 -11.10
N ASP A 747 -23.23 30.84 -12.38
CA ASP A 747 -23.16 31.82 -13.47
C ASP A 747 -24.53 32.45 -13.78
N LYS A 748 -25.63 31.80 -13.34
CA LYS A 748 -27.02 32.17 -13.65
C LYS A 748 -27.22 32.48 -15.14
N ASN A 749 -26.57 31.69 -16.02
CA ASN A 749 -26.46 31.96 -17.45
C ASN A 749 -27.16 30.88 -18.28
N LEU A 750 -28.35 31.21 -18.79
CA LEU A 750 -29.16 30.28 -19.58
C LEU A 750 -28.48 29.84 -20.89
N THR A 751 -27.70 30.71 -21.53
CA THR A 751 -27.03 30.37 -22.79
C THR A 751 -25.94 29.32 -22.55
N ALA A 752 -25.17 29.48 -21.47
CA ALA A 752 -24.19 28.50 -21.03
C ALA A 752 -24.88 27.18 -20.63
N ALA A 753 -25.97 27.24 -19.85
CA ALA A 753 -26.72 26.04 -19.47
C ALA A 753 -27.25 25.26 -20.69
N LYS A 754 -27.81 25.95 -21.70
CA LYS A 754 -28.27 25.32 -22.96
C LYS A 754 -27.13 24.67 -23.74
N TYR A 755 -25.96 25.32 -23.75
CA TYR A 755 -24.76 24.77 -24.37
C TYR A 755 -24.30 23.48 -23.68
N GLU A 756 -24.28 23.46 -22.35
CA GLU A 756 -23.87 22.28 -21.57
C GLU A 756 -24.89 21.14 -21.66
N VAL A 757 -26.20 21.43 -21.72
CA VAL A 757 -27.22 20.41 -22.02
C VAL A 757 -26.94 19.75 -23.36
N LYS A 758 -26.63 20.53 -24.41
CA LYS A 758 -26.30 19.99 -25.72
C LYS A 758 -25.03 19.12 -25.69
N ARG A 759 -23.98 19.56 -24.98
CA ARG A 759 -22.75 18.77 -24.79
C ARG A 759 -23.01 17.45 -24.09
N LEU A 760 -23.81 17.45 -23.03
CA LEU A 760 -24.20 16.23 -22.32
C LEU A 760 -25.03 15.29 -23.21
N VAL A 761 -25.97 15.81 -24.00
CA VAL A 761 -26.73 15.00 -24.98
C VAL A 761 -25.79 14.35 -26.00
N GLU A 762 -24.90 15.13 -26.62
CA GLU A 762 -23.90 14.62 -27.57
C GLU A 762 -23.01 13.52 -26.93
N LEU A 763 -22.59 13.73 -25.68
CA LEU A 763 -21.80 12.77 -24.93
C LEU A 763 -22.56 11.47 -24.66
N LEU A 764 -23.79 11.56 -24.15
CA LEU A 764 -24.62 10.38 -23.84
C LEU A 764 -25.03 9.63 -25.10
N ASP A 765 -25.24 10.32 -26.23
CA ASP A 765 -25.54 9.70 -27.52
C ASP A 765 -24.31 8.96 -28.08
N ASN A 766 -23.10 9.50 -27.90
CA ASN A 766 -21.85 8.80 -28.25
C ASN A 766 -21.65 7.55 -27.39
N LEU A 767 -21.92 7.65 -26.09
CA LEU A 767 -21.89 6.53 -25.15
C LEU A 767 -22.91 5.44 -25.54
N LEU A 768 -24.12 5.86 -25.90
CA LEU A 768 -25.18 4.98 -26.43
C LEU A 768 -24.69 4.26 -27.69
N ALA A 769 -24.11 4.99 -28.64
CA ALA A 769 -23.56 4.41 -29.86
C ALA A 769 -22.49 3.36 -29.55
N LEU A 770 -21.54 3.68 -28.66
CA LEU A 770 -20.46 2.79 -28.21
C LEU A 770 -20.99 1.46 -27.64
N ILE A 771 -22.01 1.51 -26.78
CA ILE A 771 -22.64 0.31 -26.20
C ILE A 771 -23.29 -0.54 -27.30
N LEU A 772 -23.85 0.09 -28.34
CA LEU A 772 -24.55 -0.56 -29.45
C LEU A 772 -23.62 -1.06 -30.58
N GLN A 773 -22.47 -0.44 -30.83
CA GLN A 773 -21.68 -0.55 -32.09
C GLN A 773 -20.92 -1.86 -32.34
N VAL A 774 -21.05 -2.89 -31.49
CA VAL A 774 -20.42 -4.21 -31.74
C VAL A 774 -21.45 -5.28 -32.19
N LEU A 775 -22.66 -4.86 -32.56
CA LEU A 775 -23.58 -5.69 -33.35
C LEU A 775 -23.27 -5.47 -34.84
N GLY A 776 -22.53 -6.39 -35.45
CA GLY A 776 -22.35 -6.40 -36.90
C GLY A 776 -23.70 -6.36 -37.63
N GLN A 777 -23.79 -5.50 -38.64
CA GLN A 777 -24.89 -5.34 -39.58
C GLN A 777 -26.28 -5.05 -38.98
N VAL A 778 -26.58 -3.79 -38.63
CA VAL A 778 -27.86 -3.18 -39.00
C VAL A 778 -27.64 -1.70 -39.31
N GLN A 779 -27.88 -1.35 -40.57
CA GLN A 779 -28.09 0.01 -41.03
C GLN A 779 -29.39 0.52 -40.38
N PHE A 780 -29.33 1.17 -39.22
CA PHE A 780 -30.48 1.87 -38.67
C PHE A 780 -30.57 3.26 -39.27
N ALA A 781 -31.44 3.39 -40.27
CA ALA A 781 -31.97 4.67 -40.68
C ALA A 781 -32.70 5.29 -39.47
N VAL A 782 -32.17 6.40 -38.96
CA VAL A 782 -32.88 7.26 -38.01
C VAL A 782 -34.02 7.94 -38.77
N ALA A 783 -35.20 7.32 -38.78
CA ALA A 783 -36.41 7.93 -39.30
C ALA A 783 -36.90 9.00 -38.30
N ARG A 784 -36.62 10.27 -38.60
CA ARG A 784 -37.31 11.41 -37.96
C ARG A 784 -38.72 11.57 -38.57
N PRO A 785 -39.76 11.91 -37.78
CA PRO A 785 -41.05 12.27 -38.35
C PRO A 785 -40.93 13.57 -39.14
N SER A 786 -41.53 13.55 -40.33
CA SER A 786 -41.60 14.61 -41.32
C SER A 786 -42.28 15.90 -40.80
N ARG A 787 -41.73 17.04 -41.21
CA ARG A 787 -42.46 18.32 -41.29
C ARG A 787 -42.25 18.95 -42.67
N PRO A 788 -43.23 19.74 -43.16
CA PRO A 788 -43.45 19.96 -44.59
C PRO A 788 -42.54 21.03 -45.18
N SER A 789 -42.40 20.90 -46.49
CA SER A 789 -41.66 21.75 -47.43
C SER A 789 -42.16 23.19 -47.51
N THR A 790 -41.23 24.15 -47.60
CA THR A 790 -41.30 25.27 -48.56
C THR A 790 -39.89 25.70 -49.02
N SER A 791 -39.74 25.64 -50.34
CA SER A 791 -38.78 26.24 -51.29
C SER A 791 -37.75 27.30 -50.87
N GLY A 792 -36.56 27.22 -51.47
CA GLY A 792 -35.94 28.40 -52.11
C GLY A 792 -34.41 28.54 -52.12
N ALA A 793 -33.80 28.13 -53.23
CA ALA A 793 -32.57 28.67 -53.88
C ALA A 793 -31.17 28.50 -53.25
N ALA A 794 -30.27 28.05 -54.12
CA ALA A 794 -28.84 27.77 -53.93
C ALA A 794 -27.95 29.02 -53.90
N ILE A 795 -26.73 28.90 -53.34
CA ILE A 795 -25.48 29.53 -53.82
C ILE A 795 -24.27 28.67 -53.35
N LEU A 796 -23.37 28.41 -54.29
CA LEU A 796 -22.08 27.71 -54.20
C LEU A 796 -21.00 28.52 -53.45
N ILE A 797 -19.99 27.86 -52.87
CA ILE A 797 -18.55 28.25 -52.89
C ILE A 797 -17.68 27.02 -52.49
N PRO A 798 -16.45 26.87 -53.03
CA PRO A 798 -15.74 25.60 -53.12
C PRO A 798 -14.53 25.44 -52.16
N SER A 799 -14.04 24.20 -52.18
CA SER A 799 -12.80 23.61 -51.67
C SER A 799 -11.52 24.46 -51.74
N CYS A 800 -10.61 24.26 -50.77
CA CYS A 800 -9.15 24.15 -50.98
C CYS A 800 -8.46 23.56 -49.72
N ILE A 801 -7.88 22.36 -49.87
CA ILE A 801 -6.69 21.84 -49.17
C ILE A 801 -5.51 22.05 -50.16
N PRO A 802 -4.25 22.29 -49.73
CA PRO A 802 -3.19 21.28 -49.91
C PRO A 802 -2.03 21.42 -48.86
N PRO A 803 -0.84 20.76 -48.98
CA PRO A 803 -0.61 19.37 -48.57
C PRO A 803 0.81 19.07 -47.97
N SER A 804 1.07 17.77 -47.70
CA SER A 804 2.28 16.98 -48.06
C SER A 804 3.57 16.92 -47.20
N ILE A 805 4.06 15.67 -47.04
CA ILE A 805 5.34 15.03 -47.48
C ILE A 805 5.86 14.09 -46.36
N GLN A 806 5.89 12.75 -46.44
CA GLN A 806 6.58 11.74 -47.32
C GLN A 806 7.94 11.22 -46.80
N ASP A 807 8.05 9.87 -46.70
CA ASP A 807 9.20 8.96 -46.96
C ASP A 807 9.23 7.76 -45.98
N MET A 808 8.76 6.54 -46.34
CA MET A 808 9.39 5.43 -47.11
C MET A 808 10.64 4.75 -46.49
N ALA A 809 10.54 3.45 -46.13
CA ALA A 809 11.37 2.33 -46.66
C ALA A 809 11.26 0.97 -45.89
N SER A 810 10.49 0.03 -46.48
CA SER A 810 10.84 -1.34 -46.94
C SER A 810 11.74 -2.36 -46.17
N VAL A 811 11.11 -3.50 -45.80
CA VAL A 811 11.38 -4.95 -46.12
C VAL A 811 12.73 -5.65 -45.80
N GLY A 812 12.67 -6.63 -44.88
CA GLY A 812 12.92 -8.08 -45.11
C GLY A 812 14.34 -8.63 -45.32
N SER A 813 14.75 -9.61 -44.47
CA SER A 813 15.75 -10.63 -44.84
C SER A 813 15.86 -11.81 -43.84
N VAL A 814 15.37 -12.98 -44.28
CA VAL A 814 16.05 -14.29 -44.24
C VAL A 814 16.01 -15.16 -42.97
N THR A 815 15.16 -16.18 -43.10
CA THR A 815 15.19 -17.54 -42.53
C THR A 815 16.50 -18.27 -42.87
N ARG A 816 17.09 -19.06 -41.94
CA ARG A 816 17.50 -20.47 -42.21
C ARG A 816 18.14 -21.20 -41.02
N GLN A 817 17.67 -22.45 -40.88
CA GLN A 817 18.40 -23.70 -40.57
C GLN A 817 18.55 -24.14 -39.11
N ILE A 818 17.76 -25.16 -38.71
CA ILE A 818 18.04 -26.63 -38.77
C ILE A 818 18.94 -27.01 -37.57
N ALA A 819 18.36 -27.51 -36.48
CA ALA A 819 18.00 -28.93 -36.22
C ALA A 819 19.22 -29.84 -36.10
N ALA A 820 19.31 -30.59 -34.99
CA ALA A 820 19.54 -32.04 -35.02
C ALA A 820 19.76 -32.63 -33.62
N LEU A 821 19.08 -33.78 -33.44
CA LEU A 821 19.45 -34.97 -32.70
C LEU A 821 19.23 -34.96 -31.18
N GLU A 822 18.12 -35.51 -30.67
CA GLU A 822 17.64 -36.91 -30.64
C GLU A 822 18.40 -37.87 -29.73
N LEU A 823 17.56 -38.61 -29.00
CA LEU A 823 17.61 -40.04 -28.67
C LEU A 823 17.97 -40.46 -27.24
N ASN A 824 16.92 -41.07 -26.69
CA ASN A 824 16.86 -42.39 -26.05
C ASN A 824 17.09 -42.44 -24.55
N LYS A 825 16.32 -43.23 -23.80
CA LYS A 825 15.02 -43.90 -23.99
C LYS A 825 14.81 -44.70 -22.72
N LYS A 826 13.54 -44.93 -22.41
CA LYS A 826 13.01 -46.15 -21.76
C LYS A 826 13.45 -46.35 -20.30
N ALA A 827 12.69 -46.98 -19.43
CA ALA A 827 11.37 -47.59 -19.33
C ALA A 827 11.43 -48.20 -17.91
N THR A 828 10.40 -48.59 -17.16
CA THR A 828 9.04 -49.05 -17.42
C THR A 828 8.47 -49.27 -16.01
N SER A 829 7.14 -49.09 -15.88
CA SER A 829 6.21 -50.00 -15.18
C SER A 829 6.47 -50.36 -13.69
N THR A 830 5.51 -50.49 -12.79
CA THR A 830 4.09 -50.82 -12.92
C THR A 830 3.43 -50.78 -11.53
N ALA A 831 2.11 -50.49 -11.54
CA ALA A 831 1.07 -51.04 -10.65
C ALA A 831 0.95 -50.63 -9.15
N ARG A 832 0.08 -49.63 -8.91
CA ARG A 832 -1.26 -49.67 -8.25
C ARG A 832 -1.78 -51.02 -7.66
N PRO A 833 -2.90 -51.06 -6.88
CA PRO A 833 -3.39 -50.26 -5.73
C PRO A 833 -4.10 -51.27 -4.72
N PRO A 834 -5.25 -51.05 -4.01
CA PRO A 834 -5.99 -49.85 -3.58
C PRO A 834 -6.65 -49.88 -2.15
N LEU A 835 -7.33 -48.77 -1.81
CA LEU A 835 -8.70 -48.64 -1.24
C LEU A 835 -9.01 -49.03 0.22
N HIS A 836 -9.37 -48.03 1.04
CA HIS A 836 -10.76 -47.67 1.48
C HIS A 836 -10.72 -46.86 2.80
N THR A 837 -10.98 -45.54 2.77
CA THR A 837 -12.26 -44.86 3.11
C THR A 837 -12.92 -45.27 4.43
N LYS A 838 -13.06 -44.33 5.38
CA LYS A 838 -14.31 -43.61 5.71
C LYS A 838 -14.16 -42.79 7.01
N GLN A 839 -14.58 -41.53 6.96
CA GLN A 839 -15.06 -40.70 8.08
C GLN A 839 -16.39 -41.26 8.64
N PRO A 840 -17.17 -40.59 9.51
CA PRO A 840 -16.92 -39.56 10.56
C PRO A 840 -17.56 -39.97 11.92
N THR A 841 -17.39 -39.17 12.99
CA THR A 841 -18.50 -38.56 13.77
C THR A 841 -18.01 -37.71 14.95
N GLN A 842 -18.80 -36.67 15.22
CA GLN A 842 -18.67 -35.63 16.25
C GLN A 842 -19.06 -36.11 17.66
N THR A 843 -18.53 -35.49 18.73
CA THR A 843 -19.35 -34.76 19.73
C THR A 843 -18.54 -33.87 20.69
N ASN A 844 -19.15 -32.71 20.98
CA ASN A 844 -18.93 -31.61 21.95
C ASN A 844 -18.24 -31.96 23.31
N VAL A 845 -17.62 -31.06 24.08
CA VAL A 845 -18.16 -29.83 24.72
C VAL A 845 -17.00 -28.97 25.27
N ALA A 846 -17.24 -27.66 25.28
CA ALA A 846 -16.49 -26.55 25.86
C ALA A 846 -15.81 -26.74 27.24
N ARG A 847 -14.58 -26.23 27.36
CA ARG A 847 -14.08 -25.22 28.34
C ARG A 847 -12.55 -25.30 28.45
N LEU A 848 -11.85 -24.21 28.13
CA LEU A 848 -10.78 -23.56 28.91
C LEU A 848 -9.92 -22.66 28.01
N LEU A 849 -10.35 -21.40 27.91
CA LEU A 849 -9.46 -20.26 27.68
C LEU A 849 -8.99 -19.74 29.06
N THR A 850 -7.87 -19.01 29.01
CA THR A 850 -7.35 -18.06 30.01
C THR A 850 -6.23 -18.55 30.96
N LYS A 851 -5.00 -18.25 30.58
CA LYS A 851 -3.77 -18.06 31.39
C LYS A 851 -2.83 -17.30 30.43
N TYR A 852 -2.51 -16.02 30.56
CA TYR A 852 -1.82 -15.36 31.67
C TYR A 852 -2.09 -13.85 31.64
N ALA A 853 -2.66 -13.32 32.72
CA ALA A 853 -2.51 -11.93 33.15
C ALA A 853 -2.10 -11.99 34.63
N ALA A 854 -1.14 -11.17 35.03
CA ALA A 854 -0.59 -11.10 36.37
C ALA A 854 -0.20 -9.63 36.67
N PRO A 855 -0.23 -9.17 37.93
CA PRO A 855 -1.13 -8.07 38.33
C PRO A 855 -0.42 -6.86 38.95
N LEU A 856 -1.18 -5.76 39.06
CA LEU A 856 -0.92 -4.58 39.90
C LEU A 856 -0.87 -4.93 41.41
N PRO A 857 -0.17 -4.13 42.22
CA PRO A 857 -0.51 -3.96 43.64
C PRO A 857 -0.84 -2.51 44.03
N ALA A 858 -1.85 -2.34 44.88
CA ALA A 858 -2.22 -1.09 45.54
C ALA A 858 -1.98 -1.14 47.07
N GLN A 859 -1.38 -0.05 47.57
CA GLN A 859 -1.52 0.67 48.87
C GLN A 859 -1.75 -0.06 50.22
N GLN A 860 -0.95 0.31 51.24
CA GLN A 860 -1.44 1.01 52.47
C GLN A 860 -0.32 1.46 53.45
N ASN A 861 -0.35 2.76 53.79
CA ASN A 861 -0.06 3.52 55.02
C ASN A 861 0.88 3.00 56.14
N THR A 862 1.79 3.89 56.62
CA THR A 862 1.75 4.44 58.00
C THR A 862 2.73 5.61 58.20
N THR A 863 2.41 6.40 59.22
CA THR A 863 2.72 7.80 59.57
C THR A 863 4.03 8.10 60.32
N THR A 864 4.38 9.40 60.32
CA THR A 864 4.94 10.28 61.39
C THR A 864 6.43 10.67 61.47
N LYS A 865 6.63 11.99 61.27
CA LYS A 865 7.34 13.01 62.10
C LYS A 865 8.88 12.94 62.27
N ALA A 866 9.60 13.91 61.70
CA ALA A 866 10.01 15.18 62.35
C ALA A 866 11.30 15.78 61.74
N LYS A 867 11.25 17.07 61.38
CA LYS A 867 12.37 18.03 61.20
C LYS A 867 12.79 18.54 62.60
N PRO A 868 13.97 19.18 62.86
CA PRO A 868 14.25 20.52 62.26
C PRO A 868 15.72 21.08 62.25
N VAL A 869 15.84 22.32 61.71
CA VAL A 869 16.86 23.40 61.91
C VAL A 869 18.28 23.16 61.34
N ALA A 870 18.76 23.80 60.27
CA ALA A 870 19.02 25.23 59.93
C ALA A 870 20.35 25.80 60.48
N GLN A 871 21.23 26.25 59.56
CA GLN A 871 21.98 27.52 59.64
C GLN A 871 22.85 27.71 58.37
N GLN A 872 22.52 28.72 57.56
CA GLN A 872 23.48 29.47 56.75
C GLN A 872 24.15 30.52 57.67
N PRO A 873 25.38 31.00 57.40
CA PRO A 873 25.49 32.18 56.53
C PRO A 873 26.75 32.30 55.65
N SER A 874 26.59 33.20 54.67
CA SER A 874 27.58 34.09 54.05
C SER A 874 28.45 33.59 52.87
N LYS A 875 28.09 34.14 51.71
CA LYS A 875 28.89 34.31 50.50
C LYS A 875 30.04 35.29 50.75
N VAL A 876 31.23 34.97 50.26
CA VAL A 876 32.20 35.95 49.71
C VAL A 876 32.72 35.37 48.40
N ALA A 877 32.64 36.18 47.34
CA ALA A 877 33.04 35.84 45.99
C ALA A 877 34.55 36.03 45.77
N SER A 878 35.18 35.13 45.00
CA SER A 878 36.08 35.50 43.90
C SER A 878 36.49 34.27 43.07
N SER A 879 36.04 34.29 41.81
CA SER A 879 36.66 33.80 40.57
C SER A 879 37.35 32.42 40.47
N SER A 880 36.79 31.67 39.51
CA SER A 880 37.40 30.70 38.57
C SER A 880 37.92 29.36 39.08
N SER A 881 37.16 28.28 38.81
CA SER A 881 37.66 26.90 38.79
C SER A 881 36.97 26.05 37.73
N SER A 882 37.77 25.46 36.85
CA SER A 882 37.42 24.38 35.91
C SER A 882 36.95 23.11 36.65
N PRO A 883 36.08 22.25 36.06
CA PRO A 883 35.63 21.04 36.73
C PRO A 883 36.61 19.88 36.58
N ALA A 884 36.79 19.16 37.69
CA ALA A 884 37.45 17.86 37.82
C ALA A 884 36.42 16.71 37.66
N PRO A 885 36.86 15.45 37.48
CA PRO A 885 36.18 14.44 36.67
C PRO A 885 35.22 13.52 37.44
N GLU A 886 34.17 13.07 36.76
CA GLU A 886 33.22 12.06 37.21
C GLU A 886 33.78 10.62 37.11
N ALA A 887 33.34 9.77 38.03
CA ALA A 887 33.79 8.40 38.21
C ALA A 887 33.21 7.41 37.18
N THR A 888 34.09 6.72 36.44
CA THR A 888 33.77 5.63 35.50
C THR A 888 33.68 4.25 36.17
N GLN A 889 32.69 3.44 35.77
CA GLN A 889 32.56 2.02 36.10
C GLN A 889 33.73 1.16 35.57
N PRO A 890 34.09 0.03 36.21
CA PRO A 890 35.21 -0.82 35.80
C PRO A 890 34.93 -1.56 34.47
N GLY A 891 35.77 -1.32 33.46
CA GLY A 891 35.67 -1.99 32.15
C GLY A 891 36.12 -3.46 32.18
N ILE A 892 35.44 -4.33 31.42
CA ILE A 892 35.72 -5.77 31.29
C ILE A 892 37.08 -6.02 30.61
N ASP A 893 38.08 -6.59 31.29
CA ASP A 893 39.39 -6.94 30.70
C ASP A 893 39.26 -7.96 29.52
N ILE A 894 39.75 -7.57 28.34
CA ILE A 894 39.73 -8.38 27.12
C ILE A 894 40.99 -9.25 26.91
N GLY A 895 41.98 -9.15 27.80
CA GLY A 895 43.24 -9.90 27.73
C GLY A 895 44.20 -9.45 26.62
N ASN A 896 45.38 -10.07 26.56
CA ASN A 896 46.44 -9.68 25.62
C ASN A 896 46.31 -10.37 24.26
N TYR A 897 46.49 -9.59 23.20
CA TYR A 897 46.59 -10.07 21.83
C TYR A 897 47.92 -10.80 21.59
N ASP A 898 47.89 -11.93 20.90
CA ASP A 898 49.05 -12.84 20.70
C ASP A 898 49.81 -12.61 19.38
N GLY A 899 49.41 -11.63 18.56
CA GLY A 899 50.00 -11.38 17.23
C GLY A 899 49.70 -12.49 16.20
N GLY A 900 48.77 -13.40 16.50
CA GLY A 900 48.54 -14.58 15.67
C GLY A 900 47.89 -14.28 14.32
N LEU A 901 47.24 -13.12 14.16
CA LEU A 901 46.59 -12.74 12.90
C LEU A 901 47.61 -12.28 11.85
N GLU A 902 48.67 -11.58 12.25
CA GLU A 902 49.78 -11.16 11.37
C GLU A 902 50.59 -12.38 10.90
N LEU A 903 50.98 -13.25 11.84
CA LEU A 903 51.70 -14.50 11.59
C LEU A 903 50.96 -15.45 10.64
N GLU A 904 49.63 -15.56 10.77
CA GLU A 904 48.83 -16.39 9.87
C GLU A 904 48.59 -15.72 8.50
N ASN A 905 48.54 -14.38 8.45
CA ASN A 905 48.39 -13.65 7.19
C ASN A 905 49.65 -13.76 6.32
N GLU A 906 50.84 -13.77 6.91
CA GLU A 906 52.09 -14.02 6.17
C GLU A 906 52.16 -15.44 5.60
N LYS A 907 51.60 -16.43 6.31
CA LYS A 907 51.64 -17.84 5.88
C LYS A 907 50.52 -18.22 4.91
N ARG A 908 49.35 -17.58 5.01
CA ARG A 908 48.09 -18.04 4.37
C ARG A 908 47.43 -16.97 3.49
N GLY A 909 47.81 -15.71 3.65
CA GLY A 909 47.17 -14.54 3.02
C GLY A 909 47.65 -14.29 1.60
N GLU A 910 47.28 -15.15 0.66
CA GLU A 910 47.44 -14.90 -0.77
C GLU A 910 46.23 -14.15 -1.35
N LYS A 911 46.49 -13.22 -2.27
CA LYS A 911 45.44 -12.52 -3.01
C LYS A 911 44.86 -13.44 -4.07
N ILE A 912 43.54 -13.50 -4.15
CA ILE A 912 42.82 -14.24 -5.19
C ILE A 912 42.42 -13.28 -6.32
N PHE A 913 42.43 -13.76 -7.56
CA PHE A 913 42.08 -13.00 -8.77
C PHE A 913 41.03 -13.75 -9.60
N GLY A 914 40.27 -13.05 -10.45
CA GLY A 914 39.28 -13.65 -11.37
C GLY A 914 37.90 -13.90 -10.76
N GLU A 915 37.13 -14.81 -11.35
CA GLU A 915 35.71 -15.08 -11.00
C GLU A 915 35.53 -15.48 -9.52
N ALA A 916 36.50 -16.20 -8.93
CA ALA A 916 36.48 -16.55 -7.51
C ALA A 916 36.70 -15.33 -6.58
N ALA A 917 37.41 -14.30 -7.06
CA ALA A 917 37.60 -13.05 -6.33
C ALA A 917 36.35 -12.17 -6.37
N GLU A 918 35.59 -12.19 -7.48
CA GLU A 918 34.27 -11.55 -7.56
C GLU A 918 33.24 -12.29 -6.70
N ASP A 919 33.29 -13.62 -6.63
CA ASP A 919 32.40 -14.39 -5.77
C ASP A 919 32.69 -14.20 -4.26
N LEU A 920 33.93 -13.89 -3.88
CA LEU A 920 34.30 -13.57 -2.50
C LEU A 920 34.47 -12.07 -2.24
N ALA A 921 34.27 -11.24 -3.26
CA ALA A 921 33.92 -9.85 -3.10
C ALA A 921 32.48 -9.85 -2.58
N LEU A 922 32.34 -10.06 -1.28
CA LEU A 922 31.10 -9.88 -0.54
C LEU A 922 30.75 -8.40 -0.66
N ASP A 923 30.12 -8.04 -1.77
CA ASP A 923 30.12 -6.70 -2.31
C ASP A 923 29.32 -5.79 -1.38
N SER A 924 30.03 -5.06 -0.51
CA SER A 924 29.52 -3.89 0.23
C SER A 924 28.96 -2.81 -0.72
N SER A 925 29.14 -2.97 -2.03
CA SER A 925 28.57 -2.17 -3.11
C SER A 925 27.07 -2.38 -3.35
N SER A 926 26.44 -3.39 -2.75
CA SER A 926 24.99 -3.62 -2.87
C SER A 926 24.16 -2.83 -1.83
N ALA A 927 24.81 -2.01 -1.00
CA ALA A 927 24.17 -1.05 -0.10
C ALA A 927 24.71 0.36 -0.33
N ARG A 928 24.04 1.16 -1.18
CA ARG A 928 24.25 2.61 -1.26
C ARG A 928 22.89 3.27 -1.05
N GLN A 929 22.37 3.33 0.17
CA GLN A 929 23.03 3.92 1.34
C GLN A 929 23.17 2.91 2.49
N SER A 930 24.38 2.73 3.02
CA SER A 930 24.59 2.01 4.28
C SER A 930 24.35 2.99 5.43
N PRO A 931 23.29 2.85 6.27
CA PRO A 931 23.15 3.65 7.50
C PRO A 931 24.18 3.25 8.57
N THR A 932 25.02 2.23 8.31
CA THR A 932 26.01 1.69 9.23
C THR A 932 27.44 2.05 8.81
N ARG A 933 28.24 2.48 9.79
CA ARG A 933 29.68 2.73 9.69
C ARG A 933 30.39 1.57 8.96
N VAL A 934 31.28 1.92 8.01
CA VAL A 934 32.20 0.96 7.39
C VAL A 934 33.21 0.49 8.45
N TRP A 935 33.26 -0.82 8.70
CA TRP A 935 34.15 -1.41 9.69
C TRP A 935 35.47 -1.88 9.06
N THR A 936 36.56 -1.62 9.76
CA THR A 936 37.90 -2.11 9.45
C THR A 936 38.53 -2.72 10.71
N LEU A 937 39.60 -3.50 10.55
CA LEU A 937 40.29 -4.08 11.70
C LEU A 937 40.82 -3.01 12.67
N HIS A 938 41.10 -1.79 12.20
CA HIS A 938 41.58 -0.69 13.02
C HIS A 938 40.54 -0.17 14.03
N ASP A 939 39.25 -0.46 13.80
CA ASP A 939 38.14 -0.05 14.67
C ASP A 939 37.99 -0.90 15.93
N PHE A 940 38.88 -1.87 16.15
CA PHE A 940 38.83 -2.81 17.25
C PHE A 940 40.12 -2.82 18.08
N ASP A 941 39.96 -2.95 19.39
CA ASP A 941 41.03 -3.37 20.31
C ASP A 941 41.03 -4.90 20.36
N MET A 942 42.13 -5.51 19.92
CA MET A 942 42.28 -6.97 19.87
C MET A 942 42.62 -7.50 21.27
N GLY A 943 41.89 -8.52 21.71
CA GLY A 943 42.11 -9.22 22.98
C GLY A 943 42.60 -10.66 22.79
N ARG A 944 42.35 -11.49 23.82
CA ARG A 944 42.79 -12.89 23.84
C ARG A 944 42.16 -13.75 22.72
N PRO A 945 42.86 -14.77 22.21
CA PRO A 945 42.27 -15.75 21.30
C PRO A 945 41.19 -16.58 22.01
N LEU A 946 40.06 -16.80 21.32
CA LEU A 946 38.93 -17.59 21.81
C LEU A 946 38.90 -19.00 21.21
N GLY A 947 39.44 -19.18 20.01
CA GLY A 947 39.49 -20.48 19.35
C GLY A 947 40.14 -20.45 17.97
N LYS A 948 40.41 -21.65 17.44
CA LYS A 948 40.94 -21.87 16.09
C LYS A 948 40.00 -22.78 15.33
N GLY A 949 39.36 -22.26 14.28
CA GLY A 949 38.48 -23.00 13.38
C GLY A 949 39.20 -23.51 12.12
N LYS A 950 38.45 -24.19 11.25
CA LYS A 950 38.97 -24.79 10.00
C LYS A 950 39.61 -23.78 9.05
N PHE A 951 39.08 -22.57 8.96
CA PHE A 951 39.47 -21.53 8.00
C PHE A 951 40.09 -20.28 8.64
N GLY A 952 40.37 -20.31 9.95
CA GLY A 952 41.01 -19.18 10.66
C GLY A 952 40.76 -19.16 12.17
N ARG A 953 41.01 -18.01 12.81
CA ARG A 953 40.95 -17.82 14.28
C ARG A 953 39.81 -16.89 14.70
N VAL A 954 39.40 -17.04 15.96
CA VAL A 954 38.42 -16.18 16.62
C VAL A 954 39.09 -15.45 17.77
N TYR A 955 38.94 -14.13 17.82
CA TYR A 955 39.47 -13.28 18.90
C TYR A 955 38.35 -12.61 19.66
N MET A 956 38.56 -12.38 20.96
CA MET A 956 37.75 -11.43 21.72
C MET A 956 38.21 -10.03 21.34
N VAL A 957 37.29 -9.14 21.00
CA VAL A 957 37.63 -7.77 20.63
C VAL A 957 36.68 -6.78 21.30
N ARG A 958 37.14 -5.54 21.44
CA ARG A 958 36.31 -4.41 21.88
C ARG A 958 36.24 -3.35 20.79
N THR A 959 35.06 -2.83 20.47
CA THR A 959 34.94 -1.71 19.54
C THR A 959 35.59 -0.46 20.13
N LYS A 960 36.29 0.31 19.30
CA LYS A 960 36.81 1.63 19.68
C LYS A 960 35.75 2.73 19.61
N ALA A 961 34.69 2.51 18.84
CA ALA A 961 33.52 3.37 18.79
C ALA A 961 32.75 3.32 20.13
N GLU A 962 32.26 4.47 20.58
CA GLU A 962 31.39 4.57 21.76
C GLU A 962 29.92 4.31 21.38
N PRO A 963 29.14 3.59 22.21
CA PRO A 963 29.60 2.87 23.40
C PRO A 963 30.45 1.64 23.05
N LYS A 964 31.50 1.38 23.84
CA LYS A 964 32.44 0.26 23.59
C LYS A 964 31.78 -1.11 23.82
N TYR A 965 31.54 -1.85 22.74
CA TYR A 965 30.98 -3.20 22.77
C TYR A 965 32.07 -4.28 22.74
N ILE A 966 31.82 -5.40 23.42
CA ILE A 966 32.66 -6.61 23.36
C ILE A 966 32.01 -7.62 22.44
N LEU A 967 32.80 -8.17 21.52
CA LEU A 967 32.33 -9.16 20.54
C LEU A 967 33.42 -10.19 20.21
N ALA A 968 33.04 -11.25 19.51
CA ALA A 968 33.93 -12.26 18.97
C ALA A 968 34.18 -12.00 17.48
N LEU A 969 35.42 -11.78 17.08
CA LEU A 969 35.80 -11.53 15.69
C LEU A 969 36.38 -12.80 15.06
N LYS A 970 35.62 -13.45 14.18
CA LYS A 970 36.03 -14.66 13.44
C LYS A 970 36.66 -14.26 12.11
N THR A 971 37.92 -14.61 11.89
CA THR A 971 38.67 -14.30 10.67
C THR A 971 38.72 -15.52 9.76
N LEU A 972 38.46 -15.34 8.47
CA LEU A 972 38.47 -16.38 7.44
C LEU A 972 39.36 -15.95 6.26
N TYR A 973 40.22 -16.84 5.76
CA TYR A 973 41.12 -16.54 4.64
C TYR A 973 40.49 -16.87 3.28
N LYS A 974 40.47 -15.90 2.36
CA LYS A 974 39.83 -16.05 1.04
C LYS A 974 40.49 -17.15 0.19
N SER A 975 41.83 -17.23 0.21
CA SER A 975 42.62 -18.27 -0.46
C SER A 975 42.18 -19.69 -0.09
N GLU A 976 41.91 -19.94 1.18
CA GLU A 976 41.51 -21.27 1.67
C GLU A 976 40.05 -21.59 1.40
N ILE A 977 39.18 -20.59 1.42
CA ILE A 977 37.77 -20.74 1.04
C ILE A 977 37.69 -21.18 -0.42
N VAL A 978 38.51 -20.59 -1.30
CA VAL A 978 38.59 -20.97 -2.72
C VAL A 978 39.21 -22.34 -2.91
N ALA A 979 40.35 -22.61 -2.26
CA ALA A 979 40.99 -23.92 -2.33
C ALA A 979 40.06 -25.05 -1.84
N GLY A 980 39.23 -24.76 -0.83
CA GLY A 980 38.22 -25.67 -0.29
C GLY A 980 36.93 -25.77 -1.11
N ARG A 981 36.71 -24.90 -2.11
CA ARG A 981 35.45 -24.77 -2.88
C ARG A 981 34.21 -24.56 -2.00
N VAL A 982 34.37 -23.78 -0.92
CA VAL A 982 33.31 -23.51 0.08
C VAL A 982 32.79 -22.07 0.03
N GLU A 983 33.03 -21.33 -1.05
CA GLU A 983 32.61 -19.94 -1.24
C GLU A 983 31.10 -19.77 -1.04
N LYS A 984 30.32 -20.64 -1.69
CA LYS A 984 28.85 -20.66 -1.60
C LYS A 984 28.35 -21.02 -0.20
N GLN A 985 29.13 -21.80 0.55
CA GLN A 985 28.80 -22.21 1.91
C GLN A 985 28.95 -21.04 2.88
N ILE A 986 30.08 -20.32 2.82
CA ILE A 986 30.35 -19.15 3.65
C ILE A 986 29.40 -17.99 3.34
N ARG A 987 29.13 -17.71 2.05
CA ARG A 987 28.17 -16.67 1.67
C ARG A 987 26.77 -16.96 2.23
N ARG A 988 26.34 -18.22 2.18
CA ARG A 988 25.07 -18.67 2.75
C ARG A 988 25.06 -18.60 4.27
N GLU A 989 26.14 -18.99 4.95
CA GLU A 989 26.27 -18.85 6.41
C GLU A 989 26.06 -17.39 6.83
N ILE A 990 26.72 -16.45 6.15
CA ILE A 990 26.58 -15.01 6.39
C ILE A 990 25.15 -14.54 6.12
N GLU A 991 24.58 -14.87 4.97
CA GLU A 991 23.22 -14.47 4.57
C GLU A 991 22.15 -14.97 5.53
N ILE A 992 22.24 -16.25 5.93
CA ILE A 992 21.31 -16.86 6.89
C ILE A 992 21.50 -16.19 8.26
N GLN A 993 22.72 -16.22 8.81
CA GLN A 993 22.96 -15.81 10.19
C GLN A 993 22.77 -14.31 10.43
N GLN A 994 23.00 -13.45 9.43
CA GLN A 994 22.72 -12.01 9.53
C GLN A 994 21.25 -11.69 9.77
N ASN A 995 20.34 -12.56 9.32
CA ASN A 995 18.89 -12.36 9.40
C ASN A 995 18.23 -13.07 10.60
N LEU A 996 19.00 -13.81 11.41
CA LEU A 996 18.49 -14.51 12.59
C LEU A 996 18.63 -13.67 13.86
N ARG A 997 17.54 -13.59 14.62
CA ARG A 997 17.40 -12.84 15.89
C ARG A 997 16.61 -13.69 16.89
N HIS A 998 17.33 -14.43 17.73
CA HIS A 998 16.76 -15.29 18.78
C HIS A 998 17.73 -15.38 19.97
N PRO A 999 17.28 -15.40 21.24
CA PRO A 999 18.16 -15.48 22.41
C PRO A 999 19.08 -16.71 22.39
N ASN A 1000 18.61 -17.82 21.83
CA ASN A 1000 19.33 -19.09 21.75
C ASN A 1000 20.01 -19.36 20.38
N VAL A 1001 20.17 -18.33 19.54
CA VAL A 1001 20.97 -18.37 18.31
C VAL A 1001 22.10 -17.36 18.42
N LEU A 1002 23.34 -17.75 18.12
CA LEU A 1002 24.51 -16.86 18.19
C LEU A 1002 24.37 -15.74 17.15
N ARG A 1003 24.26 -14.49 17.61
CA ARG A 1003 24.01 -13.35 16.72
C ARG A 1003 25.24 -12.99 15.88
N LEU A 1004 25.04 -12.77 14.58
CA LEU A 1004 26.00 -12.12 13.69
C LEU A 1004 25.60 -10.64 13.56
N TYR A 1005 26.41 -9.74 14.13
CA TYR A 1005 26.17 -8.29 14.09
C TYR A 1005 26.49 -7.69 12.72
N GLY A 1006 27.46 -8.26 12.02
CA GLY A 1006 27.92 -7.79 10.72
C GLY A 1006 29.17 -8.51 10.25
N TYR A 1007 29.66 -8.15 9.08
CA TYR A 1007 30.95 -8.60 8.57
C TYR A 1007 31.64 -7.47 7.84
N PHE A 1008 32.95 -7.59 7.68
CA PHE A 1008 33.76 -6.75 6.79
C PHE A 1008 34.85 -7.61 6.15
N HIS A 1009 35.54 -7.11 5.14
CA HIS A 1009 36.59 -7.88 4.47
C HIS A 1009 37.72 -6.97 3.99
N ASP A 1010 38.89 -7.56 3.78
CA ASP A 1010 40.01 -6.92 3.08
C ASP A 1010 40.33 -7.70 1.79
N ASP A 1011 41.52 -7.46 1.22
CA ASP A 1011 42.00 -8.11 0.00
C ASP A 1011 42.33 -9.61 0.19
N LYS A 1012 42.49 -10.08 1.43
CA LYS A 1012 42.93 -11.45 1.77
C LYS A 1012 41.95 -12.21 2.67
N ARG A 1013 41.11 -11.51 3.43
CA ARG A 1013 40.36 -12.05 4.58
C ARG A 1013 38.94 -11.53 4.64
N ILE A 1014 38.07 -12.30 5.28
CA ILE A 1014 36.70 -11.95 5.67
C ILE A 1014 36.63 -12.02 7.20
N PHE A 1015 36.00 -11.03 7.82
CA PHE A 1015 35.85 -10.90 9.27
C PHE A 1015 34.37 -10.90 9.64
N LEU A 1016 33.96 -11.81 10.52
CA LEU A 1016 32.59 -11.91 11.04
C LEU A 1016 32.53 -11.38 12.48
N MET A 1017 31.64 -10.42 12.73
CA MET A 1017 31.43 -9.82 14.05
C MET A 1017 30.30 -10.55 14.79
N LEU A 1018 30.66 -11.48 15.68
CA LEU A 1018 29.73 -12.39 16.36
C LEU A 1018 29.51 -11.98 17.82
N GLU A 1019 28.35 -12.37 18.36
CA GLU A 1019 28.08 -12.33 19.80
C GLU A 1019 29.14 -13.09 20.60
N PHE A 1020 29.59 -12.52 21.72
CA PHE A 1020 30.56 -13.16 22.59
C PHE A 1020 29.90 -14.16 23.54
N ALA A 1021 30.14 -15.46 23.32
CA ALA A 1021 29.68 -16.54 24.18
C ALA A 1021 30.72 -16.88 25.26
N GLY A 1022 30.64 -16.21 26.41
CA GLY A 1022 31.70 -16.21 27.42
C GLY A 1022 31.97 -17.53 28.16
N LYS A 1023 31.10 -18.55 28.05
CA LYS A 1023 31.30 -19.87 28.67
C LYS A 1023 31.78 -20.95 27.68
N GLY A 1024 31.99 -20.58 26.42
CA GLY A 1024 32.59 -21.44 25.38
C GLY A 1024 31.67 -22.57 24.90
N GLU A 1025 32.28 -23.57 24.25
CA GLU A 1025 31.59 -24.72 23.64
C GLU A 1025 30.96 -25.65 24.69
N LEU A 1026 29.73 -26.10 24.39
CA LEU A 1026 28.99 -27.01 25.23
C LEU A 1026 29.64 -28.41 25.28
N TYR A 1027 30.27 -28.87 24.20
CA TYR A 1027 31.02 -30.13 24.16
C TYR A 1027 32.11 -30.22 25.24
N LYS A 1028 32.86 -29.14 25.49
CA LYS A 1028 33.89 -29.10 26.54
C LYS A 1028 33.28 -29.23 27.93
N GLN A 1029 32.09 -28.66 28.14
CA GLN A 1029 31.35 -28.84 29.38
C GLN A 1029 30.87 -30.29 29.52
N LEU A 1030 30.27 -30.86 28.48
CA LEU A 1030 29.81 -32.25 28.51
C LEU A 1030 30.96 -33.22 28.79
N SER A 1031 32.08 -33.08 28.08
CA SER A 1031 33.30 -33.88 28.30
C SER A 1031 33.82 -33.77 29.73
N LYS A 1032 33.77 -32.58 30.32
CA LYS A 1032 34.21 -32.33 31.70
C LYS A 1032 33.29 -33.00 32.74
N TYR A 1033 31.98 -33.00 32.51
CA TYR A 1033 31.00 -33.58 33.44
C TYR A 1033 30.71 -35.07 33.16
N GLY A 1034 31.10 -35.59 32.00
CA GLY A 1034 30.76 -36.92 31.50
C GLY A 1034 29.32 -36.99 30.99
N CYS A 1035 28.35 -36.65 31.84
CA CYS A 1035 26.95 -36.48 31.48
C CYS A 1035 26.31 -35.32 32.29
N PHE A 1036 25.14 -34.87 31.86
CA PHE A 1036 24.34 -33.88 32.56
C PHE A 1036 23.20 -34.52 33.34
N SER A 1037 22.80 -33.90 34.44
CA SER A 1037 21.58 -34.28 35.14
C SER A 1037 20.36 -34.00 34.28
N GLU A 1038 19.29 -34.78 34.46
CA GLU A 1038 18.02 -34.59 33.72
C GLU A 1038 17.54 -33.13 33.78
N LYS A 1039 17.67 -32.48 34.94
CA LYS A 1039 17.30 -31.06 35.12
C LYS A 1039 18.13 -30.11 34.26
N ARG A 1040 19.43 -30.35 34.11
CA ARG A 1040 20.31 -29.52 33.27
C ARG A 1040 20.07 -29.81 31.79
N ALA A 1041 19.97 -31.09 31.43
CA ALA A 1041 19.68 -31.52 30.06
C ALA A 1041 18.34 -30.95 29.58
N ALA A 1042 17.27 -31.06 30.38
CA ALA A 1042 15.96 -30.53 30.05
C ALA A 1042 15.97 -29.02 29.75
N ARG A 1043 16.72 -28.22 30.51
CA ARG A 1043 16.86 -26.78 30.25
C ARG A 1043 17.53 -26.48 28.91
N TYR A 1044 18.59 -27.22 28.56
CA TYR A 1044 19.27 -27.03 27.28
C TYR A 1044 18.43 -27.53 26.10
N ILE A 1045 17.72 -28.64 26.27
CA ILE A 1045 16.82 -29.18 25.23
C ILE A 1045 15.62 -28.26 25.00
N ASP A 1046 15.07 -27.66 26.05
CA ASP A 1046 14.00 -26.64 25.95
C ASP A 1046 14.48 -25.42 25.13
N GLN A 1047 15.63 -24.85 25.49
CA GLN A 1047 16.25 -23.74 24.76
C GLN A 1047 16.59 -24.09 23.31
N MET A 1048 17.01 -25.33 23.07
CA MET A 1048 17.32 -25.82 21.74
C MET A 1048 16.05 -26.02 20.89
N ALA A 1049 14.99 -26.54 21.49
CA ALA A 1049 13.70 -26.73 20.82
C ALA A 1049 13.08 -25.39 20.41
N ASP A 1050 13.11 -24.39 21.31
CA ASP A 1050 12.65 -23.02 21.04
C ASP A 1050 13.44 -22.39 19.88
N ALA A 1051 14.78 -22.55 19.89
CA ALA A 1051 15.63 -22.10 18.80
C ALA A 1051 15.34 -22.81 17.47
N LEU A 1052 15.13 -24.13 17.47
CA LEU A 1052 14.78 -24.89 16.25
C LEU A 1052 13.40 -24.49 15.72
N MET A 1053 12.41 -24.26 16.60
CA MET A 1053 11.11 -23.73 16.19
C MET A 1053 11.26 -22.36 15.52
N TYR A 1054 12.09 -21.49 16.07
CA TYR A 1054 12.42 -20.20 15.46
C TYR A 1054 13.08 -20.38 14.09
N LEU A 1055 14.12 -21.21 13.98
CA LEU A 1055 14.81 -21.48 12.70
C LEU A 1055 13.85 -22.03 11.64
N HIS A 1056 13.04 -23.03 12.01
CA HIS A 1056 12.06 -23.64 11.10
C HIS A 1056 10.95 -22.66 10.70
N SER A 1057 10.52 -21.76 11.59
CA SER A 1057 9.58 -20.66 11.26
C SER A 1057 10.15 -19.67 10.24
N LYS A 1058 11.48 -19.56 10.18
CA LYS A 1058 12.22 -18.79 9.17
C LYS A 1058 12.63 -19.64 7.95
N HIS A 1059 12.09 -20.86 7.84
CA HIS A 1059 12.43 -21.85 6.82
C HIS A 1059 13.93 -22.19 6.76
N VAL A 1060 14.65 -22.06 7.88
CA VAL A 1060 16.05 -22.44 8.01
C VAL A 1060 16.13 -23.82 8.61
N ILE A 1061 16.74 -24.77 7.89
CA ILE A 1061 17.08 -26.10 8.45
C ILE A 1061 18.57 -26.08 8.76
N HIS A 1062 18.97 -26.43 9.98
CA HIS A 1062 20.35 -26.35 10.44
C HIS A 1062 21.22 -27.50 9.90
N ARG A 1063 20.76 -28.75 10.06
CA ARG A 1063 21.36 -30.00 9.54
C ARG A 1063 22.73 -30.41 10.09
N ASP A 1064 23.22 -29.77 11.15
CA ASP A 1064 24.48 -30.16 11.83
C ASP A 1064 24.40 -29.81 13.32
N ILE A 1065 23.29 -30.20 13.95
CA ILE A 1065 23.10 -30.05 15.40
C ILE A 1065 23.95 -31.07 16.14
N LYS A 1066 24.87 -30.58 16.97
CA LYS A 1066 25.77 -31.36 17.82
C LYS A 1066 26.41 -30.49 18.91
N PRO A 1067 26.91 -31.05 20.02
CA PRO A 1067 27.45 -30.28 21.14
C PRO A 1067 28.61 -29.35 20.78
N GLU A 1068 29.38 -29.66 19.73
CA GLU A 1068 30.50 -28.85 19.24
C GLU A 1068 30.04 -27.55 18.58
N ASN A 1069 28.83 -27.55 18.01
CA ASN A 1069 28.22 -26.38 17.37
C ASN A 1069 27.32 -25.59 18.32
N LEU A 1070 27.34 -25.90 19.62
CA LEU A 1070 26.57 -25.21 20.65
C LEU A 1070 27.51 -24.47 21.59
N LEU A 1071 27.23 -23.18 21.81
CA LEU A 1071 27.98 -22.33 22.73
C LEU A 1071 27.12 -21.96 23.94
N LEU A 1072 27.77 -21.55 25.03
CA LEU A 1072 27.12 -21.01 26.21
C LEU A 1072 27.41 -19.52 26.36
N GLY A 1073 26.34 -18.72 26.42
CA GLY A 1073 26.42 -17.29 26.69
C GLY A 1073 26.86 -16.96 28.12
N LEU A 1074 26.97 -15.66 28.42
CA LEU A 1074 27.50 -15.18 29.71
C LEU A 1074 26.65 -15.68 30.90
N ASN A 1075 25.33 -15.72 30.73
CA ASN A 1075 24.40 -16.16 31.77
C ASN A 1075 24.23 -17.70 31.78
N GLY A 1076 24.86 -18.42 30.85
CA GLY A 1076 24.80 -19.88 30.74
C GLY A 1076 23.62 -20.40 29.92
N GLU A 1077 22.99 -19.53 29.14
CA GLU A 1077 22.04 -19.85 28.09
C GLU A 1077 22.73 -20.51 26.88
N LEU A 1078 22.05 -21.47 26.27
CA LEU A 1078 22.51 -22.17 25.08
C LEU A 1078 22.38 -21.29 23.84
N LYS A 1079 23.38 -21.30 22.96
CA LYS A 1079 23.39 -20.58 21.68
C LYS A 1079 23.83 -21.50 20.56
N ILE A 1080 22.97 -21.67 19.56
CA ILE A 1080 23.32 -22.38 18.32
C ILE A 1080 24.35 -21.56 17.54
N ALA A 1081 25.46 -22.20 17.17
CA ALA A 1081 26.51 -21.65 16.34
C ALA A 1081 26.74 -22.54 15.11
N ASP A 1082 27.50 -22.03 14.13
CA ASP A 1082 27.90 -22.73 12.90
C ASP A 1082 26.76 -23.10 11.94
N PHE A 1083 26.34 -22.12 11.13
CA PHE A 1083 25.31 -22.28 10.09
C PHE A 1083 25.88 -22.77 8.75
N GLY A 1084 27.09 -23.32 8.72
CA GLY A 1084 27.77 -23.73 7.49
C GLY A 1084 26.99 -24.78 6.69
N TRP A 1085 26.19 -25.64 7.33
CA TRP A 1085 25.36 -26.63 6.63
C TRP A 1085 23.89 -26.22 6.50
N SER A 1086 23.55 -25.01 6.98
CA SER A 1086 22.18 -24.54 7.00
C SER A 1086 21.68 -24.12 5.62
N VAL A 1087 20.36 -24.22 5.42
CA VAL A 1087 19.71 -23.89 4.15
C VAL A 1087 18.37 -23.21 4.37
N HIS A 1088 18.06 -22.24 3.51
CA HIS A 1088 16.69 -21.74 3.32
C HIS A 1088 15.90 -22.75 2.46
N ALA A 1089 14.80 -23.26 3.01
CA ALA A 1089 13.96 -24.26 2.36
C ALA A 1089 12.48 -23.82 2.22
N PRO A 1090 12.17 -22.79 1.42
CA PRO A 1090 10.79 -22.51 1.02
C PRO A 1090 10.36 -23.54 -0.06
N GLY A 1091 9.69 -24.61 0.35
CA GLY A 1091 9.15 -25.68 -0.52
C GLY A 1091 10.01 -26.96 -0.54
N ASN A 1092 9.48 -28.04 0.04
CA ASN A 1092 10.26 -29.14 0.63
C ASN A 1092 10.82 -30.23 -0.32
N ARG A 1093 11.90 -30.90 0.16
CA ARG A 1093 12.60 -32.14 -0.28
C ARG A 1093 13.96 -31.97 -0.99
N ARG A 1094 15.03 -32.44 -0.33
CA ARG A 1094 16.42 -32.46 -0.83
C ARG A 1094 17.09 -33.83 -0.57
N ARG A 1095 18.10 -34.18 -1.37
CA ARG A 1095 18.85 -35.47 -1.29
C ARG A 1095 20.32 -35.32 -0.84
N THR A 1096 20.76 -34.11 -0.51
CA THR A 1096 22.18 -33.85 -0.17
C THR A 1096 22.48 -34.39 1.22
N MET A 1097 23.32 -35.42 1.31
CA MET A 1097 23.87 -35.93 2.56
C MET A 1097 24.88 -34.92 3.15
N CYS A 1098 24.64 -34.40 4.35
CA CYS A 1098 25.53 -33.48 5.06
C CYS A 1098 25.31 -33.56 6.58
N GLY A 1099 26.34 -33.28 7.38
CA GLY A 1099 26.30 -33.34 8.85
C GLY A 1099 27.23 -34.42 9.43
N THR A 1100 27.24 -34.53 10.75
CA THR A 1100 28.10 -35.49 11.48
C THR A 1100 27.41 -36.85 11.57
N LEU A 1101 28.11 -37.93 11.17
CA LEU A 1101 27.52 -39.26 10.97
C LEU A 1101 26.65 -39.74 12.14
N ASP A 1102 27.13 -39.58 13.38
CA ASP A 1102 26.45 -40.06 14.59
C ASP A 1102 25.10 -39.36 14.86
N TYR A 1103 24.86 -38.22 14.19
CA TYR A 1103 23.67 -37.38 14.29
C TYR A 1103 22.77 -37.46 13.05
N LEU A 1104 23.17 -38.20 12.01
CA LEU A 1104 22.39 -38.29 10.77
C LEU A 1104 21.18 -39.22 10.92
N PRO A 1105 20.01 -38.83 10.40
CA PRO A 1105 18.85 -39.70 10.38
C PRO A 1105 18.91 -40.74 9.24
N PRO A 1106 18.20 -41.88 9.36
CA PRO A 1106 18.24 -42.96 8.37
C PRO A 1106 17.93 -42.51 6.95
N GLU A 1107 16.95 -41.62 6.76
CA GLU A 1107 16.56 -41.13 5.44
C GLU A 1107 17.67 -40.29 4.77
N MET A 1108 18.50 -39.59 5.53
CA MET A 1108 19.63 -38.84 4.98
C MET A 1108 20.79 -39.77 4.63
N VAL A 1109 21.01 -40.78 5.47
CA VAL A 1109 22.00 -41.85 5.26
C VAL A 1109 21.68 -42.67 4.01
N GLU A 1110 20.40 -42.95 3.76
CA GLU A 1110 19.89 -43.66 2.58
C GLU A 1110 19.79 -42.79 1.31
N GLY A 1111 20.13 -41.49 1.39
CA GLY A 1111 20.02 -40.54 0.27
C GLY A 1111 18.58 -40.24 -0.15
N LYS A 1112 17.61 -40.50 0.73
CA LYS A 1112 16.19 -40.19 0.52
C LYS A 1112 15.94 -38.69 0.71
N GLU A 1113 14.79 -38.27 0.21
CA GLU A 1113 14.33 -36.90 0.35
C GLU A 1113 13.96 -36.58 1.80
N HIS A 1114 14.59 -35.55 2.36
CA HIS A 1114 14.38 -35.13 3.75
C HIS A 1114 13.97 -33.65 3.85
N ASN A 1115 13.40 -33.30 5.00
CA ASN A 1115 12.88 -31.97 5.35
C ASN A 1115 13.39 -31.50 6.73
N GLU A 1116 12.77 -30.50 7.34
CA GLU A 1116 13.15 -29.95 8.65
C GLU A 1116 13.16 -30.97 9.80
N ARG A 1117 12.53 -32.14 9.61
CA ARG A 1117 12.48 -33.22 10.62
C ARG A 1117 13.85 -33.80 10.97
N VAL A 1118 14.85 -33.62 10.11
CA VAL A 1118 16.22 -34.05 10.38
C VAL A 1118 16.83 -33.37 11.61
N ASP A 1119 16.43 -32.13 11.89
CA ASP A 1119 16.88 -31.41 13.09
C ASP A 1119 16.18 -31.91 14.36
N TYR A 1120 14.95 -32.43 14.25
CA TYR A 1120 14.25 -33.09 15.36
C TYR A 1120 14.92 -34.43 15.71
N TRP A 1121 15.31 -35.23 14.70
CA TRP A 1121 16.13 -36.42 14.93
C TRP A 1121 17.42 -36.08 15.68
N ALA A 1122 18.15 -35.07 15.21
CA ALA A 1122 19.39 -34.64 15.85
C ALA A 1122 19.16 -34.12 17.28
N LEU A 1123 18.03 -33.48 17.58
CA LEU A 1123 17.64 -33.09 18.94
C LEU A 1123 17.42 -34.31 19.85
N GLY A 1124 16.85 -35.41 19.32
CA GLY A 1124 16.69 -36.67 20.03
C GLY A 1124 18.04 -37.33 20.36
N VAL A 1125 18.95 -37.39 19.38
CA VAL A 1125 20.33 -37.86 19.54
C VAL A 1125 21.07 -37.02 20.60
N LEU A 1126 20.96 -35.69 20.51
CA LEU A 1126 21.56 -34.74 21.45
C LEU A 1126 21.03 -34.94 22.88
N THR A 1127 19.73 -35.16 23.04
CA THR A 1127 19.10 -35.43 24.34
C THR A 1127 19.65 -36.70 24.98
N TYR A 1128 19.82 -37.76 24.18
CA TYR A 1128 20.46 -38.99 24.66
C TYR A 1128 21.91 -38.74 25.09
N GLU A 1129 22.69 -38.06 24.25
CA GLU A 1129 24.10 -37.80 24.53
C GLU A 1129 24.29 -36.93 25.79
N PHE A 1130 23.45 -35.93 26.03
CA PHE A 1130 23.52 -35.16 27.27
C PHE A 1130 23.34 -36.01 28.52
N LEU A 1131 22.58 -37.10 28.47
CA LEU A 1131 22.28 -37.94 29.63
C LEU A 1131 23.22 -39.14 29.78
N VAL A 1132 23.78 -39.63 28.67
CA VAL A 1132 24.62 -40.84 28.62
C VAL A 1132 26.11 -40.52 28.42
N GLY A 1133 26.41 -39.35 27.86
CA GLY A 1133 27.76 -38.86 27.59
C GLY A 1133 28.35 -39.28 26.25
N ASN A 1134 27.67 -40.13 25.48
CA ASN A 1134 28.07 -40.52 24.12
C ASN A 1134 26.80 -40.67 23.24
N PRO A 1135 26.89 -40.49 21.91
CA PRO A 1135 25.77 -40.70 21.00
C PRO A 1135 25.22 -42.15 21.04
N PRO A 1136 23.91 -42.35 20.82
CA PRO A 1136 23.25 -43.67 20.92
C PRO A 1136 23.71 -44.70 19.88
N PHE A 1137 24.06 -44.26 18.68
CA PHE A 1137 24.36 -45.15 17.54
C PHE A 1137 25.86 -45.36 17.30
N GLU A 1138 26.72 -44.61 17.98
CA GLU A 1138 28.18 -44.70 17.84
C GLU A 1138 28.66 -46.14 18.13
N ASP A 1139 29.46 -46.71 17.24
CA ASP A 1139 30.19 -47.96 17.48
C ASP A 1139 31.69 -47.74 17.26
N ARG A 1140 32.45 -47.77 18.37
CA ARG A 1140 33.91 -47.58 18.41
C ARG A 1140 34.69 -48.55 17.54
N ARG A 1141 34.08 -49.64 17.08
CA ARG A 1141 34.73 -50.65 16.25
C ARG A 1141 34.65 -50.31 14.75
N GLY A 1142 33.98 -49.24 14.33
CA GLY A 1142 34.10 -48.70 12.97
C GLY A 1142 32.83 -48.09 12.38
N VAL A 1143 33.03 -47.14 11.46
CA VAL A 1143 32.02 -46.31 10.79
C VAL A 1143 30.89 -47.13 10.14
N ASP A 1144 31.21 -48.26 9.50
CA ASP A 1144 30.22 -49.13 8.85
C ASP A 1144 29.23 -49.79 9.83
N ARG A 1145 29.61 -49.92 11.10
CA ARG A 1145 28.72 -50.45 12.15
C ARG A 1145 27.80 -49.36 12.68
N THR A 1146 28.31 -48.15 12.91
CA THR A 1146 27.48 -46.98 13.22
C THR A 1146 26.41 -46.79 12.14
N TYR A 1147 26.81 -46.85 10.86
CA TYR A 1147 25.90 -46.77 9.72
C TYR A 1147 24.77 -47.81 9.78
N ARG A 1148 25.11 -49.07 10.06
CA ARG A 1148 24.12 -50.15 10.21
C ARG A 1148 23.18 -49.94 11.39
N ARG A 1149 23.70 -49.45 12.53
CA ARG A 1149 22.89 -49.17 13.72
C ARG A 1149 21.93 -48.01 13.50
N ILE A 1150 22.33 -46.98 12.75
CA ILE A 1150 21.43 -45.88 12.33
C ILE A 1150 20.33 -46.44 11.42
N MET A 1151 20.68 -47.18 10.36
CA MET A 1151 19.70 -47.75 9.42
C MET A 1151 18.67 -48.68 10.09
N SER A 1152 19.10 -49.48 11.07
CA SER A 1152 18.22 -50.36 11.82
C SER A 1152 17.54 -49.70 13.02
N VAL A 1153 17.84 -48.41 13.29
CA VAL A 1153 17.42 -47.67 14.48
C VAL A 1153 17.67 -48.48 15.77
N ASP A 1154 18.88 -49.03 15.92
CA ASP A 1154 19.30 -49.85 17.08
C ASP A 1154 19.59 -48.96 18.31
N LEU A 1155 18.52 -48.36 18.87
CA LEU A 1155 18.57 -47.54 20.08
C LEU A 1155 18.49 -48.39 21.34
N ARG A 1156 19.46 -48.21 22.26
CA ARG A 1156 19.51 -48.92 23.54
C ARG A 1156 19.62 -47.94 24.69
N PHE A 1157 18.78 -48.11 25.70
CA PHE A 1157 18.78 -47.25 26.89
C PHE A 1157 19.53 -47.90 28.06
N PRO A 1158 20.39 -47.16 28.78
CA PRO A 1158 21.02 -47.64 30.01
C PRO A 1158 20.01 -47.98 31.12
N ALA A 1159 20.39 -48.91 32.00
CA ALA A 1159 19.62 -49.20 33.21
C ALA A 1159 19.61 -47.97 34.14
N GLY A 1160 18.43 -47.52 34.56
CA GLY A 1160 18.26 -46.35 35.45
C GLY A 1160 17.75 -45.07 34.78
N MET A 1161 17.64 -45.01 33.45
CA MET A 1161 17.02 -43.86 32.76
C MET A 1161 15.50 -43.84 32.96
N SER A 1162 14.95 -42.67 33.31
CA SER A 1162 13.52 -42.50 33.61
C SER A 1162 12.62 -42.80 32.40
N SER A 1163 11.39 -43.25 32.68
CA SER A 1163 10.40 -43.58 31.64
C SER A 1163 10.05 -42.36 30.78
N ASN A 1164 9.96 -41.18 31.38
CA ASN A 1164 9.60 -39.93 30.69
C ASN A 1164 10.69 -39.51 29.70
N VAL A 1165 11.97 -39.67 30.05
CA VAL A 1165 13.09 -39.39 29.15
C VAL A 1165 13.10 -40.36 27.97
N LYS A 1166 12.87 -41.66 28.22
CA LYS A 1166 12.81 -42.68 27.16
C LYS A 1166 11.68 -42.37 26.16
N ASP A 1167 10.51 -41.97 26.65
CA ASP A 1167 9.37 -41.56 25.81
C ASP A 1167 9.70 -40.31 24.99
N LEU A 1168 10.33 -39.29 25.58
CA LEU A 1168 10.77 -38.08 24.87
C LEU A 1168 11.75 -38.41 23.73
N ILE A 1169 12.80 -39.19 24.00
CA ILE A 1169 13.81 -39.57 23.00
C ILE A 1169 13.17 -40.40 21.88
N ALA A 1170 12.25 -41.33 22.21
CA ALA A 1170 11.56 -42.13 21.19
C ALA A 1170 10.63 -41.29 20.31
N ARG A 1171 9.94 -40.29 20.87
CA ARG A 1171 9.01 -39.43 20.12
C ARG A 1171 9.73 -38.41 19.25
N VAL A 1172 10.80 -37.79 19.75
CA VAL A 1172 11.55 -36.74 19.06
C VAL A 1172 12.58 -37.32 18.08
N GLY A 1173 13.11 -38.52 18.37
CA GLY A 1173 14.21 -39.12 17.62
C GLY A 1173 13.89 -40.40 16.84
N ILE A 1174 12.69 -40.99 16.91
CA ILE A 1174 12.39 -42.26 16.19
C ILE A 1174 11.05 -42.24 15.43
N ASN A 1175 10.02 -41.61 15.98
CA ASN A 1175 8.67 -41.59 15.38
C ASN A 1175 8.33 -40.32 14.57
N VAL A 1176 9.34 -39.53 14.17
CA VAL A 1176 9.15 -38.22 13.51
C VAL A 1176 8.93 -38.35 12.02
#